data_AF-A0AAJ6QP78-F1
#
_entry.id   AF-A0AAJ6QP78-F1
#
_cell.length_a   1.000
_cell.length_b   1.000
_cell.length_c   1.000
_cell.angle_alpha   90.00
_cell.angle_beta   90.00
_cell.angle_gamma   90.00
#
_symmetry.space_group_name_H-M   'P 1'
#
loop_
_entity.id
_entity.type
_entity.pdbx_description
1 polymer ?
#
loop_
_entity_poly.entity_id
_entity_poly.type
_entity_poly.pdbx_seq_one_letter_code
_entity_poly.pdbx_strand_id
1 'polypeptide(L)'
;MECAYSVSDRFRRDFSLTPFTFAVGVMVGEYCQLYTSKVSRQQISESHRRAAMILILRLIHSSEKSCAELLDDCLKELPETVHSRTLQELAHFRRGNVNAIFQKTRSFEKFFAGSEDADYSKIHKNSVTGMFLRKLILAINTLDFTAQTQFSMMVQEYVAKAVDHDRPLTNEVADAPMSEVGTKEDTGGSSSTHNESTDLESSGAAELKSSSANDISGLAYGRDSARAFLRQQGQRLRDNPASALPPRELNREILKILCNNPDMAEAYYVSFMSNLFFGEYVSAIGDCHKHFLLKRDIAGKKFRYALLNLAIIHKRFGHEKEAELALRESIDLSQQAGDHECLEQALLWLSRTNQNDMSSAVENSVLHGGQQQRLWLLFTLGLQTLSKLGILTGRFPSSCLEKLAGKHVENCGSPAALMSFGMSAAILWISYGLHQNAKLHCEMVLHLCYTEINPRHEDWIFINESVILAFVFCSRYAIQDYDYVTAGTLLEIADSLVPPFSELRKAVDIAKLCNECESNLHKDRFSECRASIDALALLSPADAELYKVRMYQHLGNYERAIKLINGFPPTSVENSGSYGSVIQFLLKSRVLIDIDSDNSFQCILEGLALCERYNLRYLECMFKLELVRARSRRNFSKPSLKSSLDSVTPMILAHGSKDDKLLLRSVRAEISENDRAIEDMISCYEEWNFFGDVQRSKVALNFIARKCHEIGDRARRNHYAKLFRILVTKTK
;
A
#
# COMPACT_ATOMS: atom_id res chain seq x y z
N MET A 1 3.02 3.07 -7.36
CA MET A 1 3.93 4.06 -7.98
C MET A 1 5.29 3.40 -8.13
N GLU A 2 5.59 2.88 -9.31
CA GLU A 2 6.99 2.76 -9.71
C GLU A 2 7.35 4.09 -10.35
N CYS A 3 8.42 4.76 -9.88
CA CYS A 3 8.95 5.85 -10.68
C CYS A 3 9.21 5.30 -12.08
N ALA A 4 8.83 6.06 -13.11
CA ALA A 4 9.03 5.70 -14.52
C ALA A 4 10.51 5.45 -14.90
N TYR A 5 11.41 5.59 -13.91
CA TYR A 5 12.80 5.23 -13.95
C TYR A 5 13.10 4.11 -12.93
N SER A 6 12.36 2.99 -12.97
CA SER A 6 12.86 1.72 -12.44
C SER A 6 13.96 1.27 -13.39
N VAL A 7 15.14 1.88 -13.22
CA VAL A 7 16.30 1.52 -14.01
C VAL A 7 16.53 0.04 -13.82
N SER A 8 16.42 -0.64 -14.95
CA SER A 8 16.81 -2.01 -15.23
C SER A 8 17.81 -2.57 -14.22
N ASP A 9 17.56 -3.83 -13.86
CA ASP A 9 18.36 -4.82 -13.12
C ASP A 9 19.84 -5.01 -13.52
N ARG A 10 20.57 -3.95 -13.90
CA ARG A 10 21.98 -4.01 -14.26
C ARG A 10 22.77 -2.83 -13.72
N PHE A 11 22.73 -2.64 -12.41
CA PHE A 11 23.76 -1.83 -11.75
C PHE A 11 24.87 -2.75 -11.22
N ARG A 12 26.06 -2.56 -11.78
CA ARG A 12 27.31 -3.22 -11.38
C ARG A 12 27.44 -3.19 -9.85
N ARG A 13 27.58 -4.39 -9.28
CA ARG A 13 27.85 -4.64 -7.86
C ARG A 13 29.21 -4.05 -7.48
N ASP A 14 29.22 -2.87 -6.85
CA ASP A 14 30.41 -2.21 -6.28
C ASP A 14 30.77 -2.90 -4.95
N PHE A 15 31.53 -3.99 -5.04
CA PHE A 15 31.94 -4.77 -3.87
C PHE A 15 32.65 -3.90 -2.82
N SER A 16 32.10 -3.83 -1.60
CA SER A 16 32.73 -3.15 -0.47
C SER A 16 33.56 -4.13 0.36
N LEU A 17 34.86 -3.88 0.50
CA LEU A 17 35.76 -4.66 1.34
C LEU A 17 35.59 -4.27 2.81
N THR A 18 35.13 -5.22 3.62
CA THR A 18 34.90 -5.05 5.08
C THR A 18 35.50 -6.22 5.85
N PRO A 19 35.82 -6.08 7.16
CA PRO A 19 36.31 -7.20 7.98
C PRO A 19 35.40 -8.43 7.95
N PHE A 20 34.08 -8.22 7.93
CA PHE A 20 33.09 -9.28 7.78
C PHE A 20 33.22 -10.01 6.43
N THR A 21 33.26 -9.29 5.31
CA THR A 21 33.40 -9.91 3.97
C THR A 21 34.71 -10.69 3.83
N PHE A 22 35.78 -10.22 4.49
CA PHE A 22 37.05 -10.95 4.55
C PHE A 22 36.95 -12.22 5.39
N ALA A 23 36.32 -12.16 6.57
CA ALA A 23 36.08 -13.33 7.41
C ALA A 23 35.21 -14.39 6.72
N VAL A 24 34.16 -13.97 5.98
CA VAL A 24 33.36 -14.86 5.12
C VAL A 24 34.23 -15.49 4.01
N GLY A 25 35.14 -14.72 3.41
CA GLY A 25 36.12 -15.23 2.45
C GLY A 25 37.05 -16.30 3.03
N VAL A 26 37.52 -16.10 4.27
CA VAL A 26 38.34 -17.07 5.01
C VAL A 26 37.55 -18.35 5.27
N MET A 27 36.29 -18.24 5.73
CA MET A 27 35.41 -19.39 5.95
C MET A 27 35.16 -20.19 4.67
N VAL A 28 34.82 -19.51 3.59
CA VAL A 28 34.64 -20.15 2.27
C VAL A 28 35.93 -20.82 1.82
N GLY A 29 37.09 -20.18 2.05
CA GLY A 29 38.40 -20.76 1.78
C GLY A 29 38.65 -22.07 2.55
N GLU A 30 38.43 -22.08 3.86
CA GLU A 30 38.62 -23.27 4.70
C GLU A 30 37.68 -24.41 4.33
N TYR A 31 36.41 -24.09 4.06
CA TYR A 31 35.44 -25.09 3.57
C TYR A 31 35.87 -25.69 2.23
N CYS A 32 36.36 -24.86 1.30
CA CYS A 32 36.85 -25.34 0.01
C CYS A 32 38.13 -26.20 0.15
N GLN A 33 39.02 -25.88 1.08
CA GLN A 33 40.20 -26.71 1.38
C GLN A 33 39.80 -28.07 1.97
N LEU A 34 38.88 -28.10 2.93
CA LEU A 34 38.34 -29.34 3.50
C LEU A 34 37.60 -30.18 2.46
N TYR A 35 36.92 -29.56 1.50
CA TYR A 35 36.30 -30.27 0.39
C TYR A 35 37.32 -30.80 -0.64
N THR A 36 38.55 -30.28 -0.66
CA THR A 36 39.61 -30.73 -1.56
C THR A 36 40.42 -31.90 -1.01
N SER A 37 40.51 -32.10 0.31
CA SER A 37 41.19 -33.25 0.90
C SER A 37 40.40 -34.55 0.66
N LYS A 38 41.02 -35.53 -0.02
CA LYS A 38 40.39 -36.84 -0.33
C LYS A 38 39.90 -37.58 0.93
N VAL A 39 40.55 -37.37 2.08
CA VAL A 39 40.25 -38.01 3.37
C VAL A 39 39.00 -37.42 4.05
N SER A 40 38.66 -36.14 3.80
CA SER A 40 37.58 -35.44 4.50
C SER A 40 36.26 -35.41 3.71
N ARG A 41 36.29 -35.72 2.40
CA ARG A 41 35.09 -35.83 1.56
C ARG A 41 34.12 -36.93 2.00
N GLN A 42 34.63 -38.00 2.61
CA GLN A 42 33.81 -39.12 3.10
C GLN A 42 33.09 -38.83 4.42
N GLN A 43 33.48 -37.75 5.14
CA GLN A 43 32.91 -37.38 6.44
C GLN A 43 31.80 -36.33 6.35
N ILE A 44 31.62 -35.68 5.20
CA ILE A 44 30.60 -34.64 5.02
C ILE A 44 29.35 -35.26 4.39
N SER A 45 28.28 -35.41 5.19
CA SER A 45 26.98 -35.86 4.70
C SER A 45 26.39 -34.87 3.68
N GLU A 46 25.59 -35.37 2.73
CA GLU A 46 24.94 -34.56 1.71
C GLU A 46 24.02 -33.47 2.29
N SER A 47 23.43 -33.72 3.46
CA SER A 47 22.62 -32.74 4.19
C SER A 47 23.46 -31.54 4.64
N HIS A 48 24.64 -31.80 5.23
CA HIS A 48 25.58 -30.78 5.68
C HIS A 48 26.15 -30.00 4.51
N ARG A 49 26.37 -30.65 3.36
CA ARG A 49 26.78 -29.96 2.13
C ARG A 49 25.71 -28.97 1.64
N ARG A 50 24.43 -29.36 1.68
CA ARG A 50 23.31 -28.50 1.29
C ARG A 50 23.15 -27.33 2.26
N ALA A 51 23.23 -27.59 3.56
CA ALA A 51 23.23 -26.57 4.62
C ALA A 51 24.37 -25.55 4.43
N ALA A 52 25.61 -26.02 4.29
CA ALA A 52 26.78 -25.19 4.06
C ALA A 52 26.67 -24.33 2.80
N MET A 53 26.17 -24.88 1.68
CA MET A 53 25.97 -24.10 0.44
C MET A 53 24.91 -23.01 0.61
N ILE A 54 23.81 -23.32 1.31
CA ILE A 54 22.76 -22.34 1.59
C ILE A 54 23.30 -21.26 2.54
N LEU A 55 24.07 -21.62 3.56
CA LEU A 55 24.71 -20.66 4.47
C LEU A 55 25.67 -19.74 3.73
N ILE A 56 26.58 -20.29 2.91
CA ILE A 56 27.54 -19.50 2.12
C ILE A 56 26.80 -18.53 1.20
N LEU A 57 25.72 -18.98 0.54
CA LEU A 57 24.90 -18.10 -0.29
C LEU A 57 24.19 -17.02 0.55
N ARG A 58 23.70 -17.32 1.75
CA ARG A 58 23.11 -16.31 2.64
C ARG A 58 24.16 -15.29 3.09
N LEU A 59 25.34 -15.74 3.53
CA LEU A 59 26.42 -14.88 4.06
C LEU A 59 27.06 -13.99 2.99
N ILE A 60 27.18 -14.47 1.75
CA ILE A 60 27.67 -13.64 0.63
C ILE A 60 26.70 -12.48 0.31
N HIS A 61 25.41 -12.66 0.60
CA HIS A 61 24.37 -11.66 0.34
C HIS A 61 23.86 -10.94 1.60
N SER A 62 24.36 -11.27 2.79
CA SER A 62 23.90 -10.67 4.05
C SER A 62 24.58 -9.34 4.32
N SER A 63 23.95 -8.52 5.16
CA SER A 63 24.57 -7.35 5.77
C SER A 63 25.72 -7.77 6.70
N GLU A 64 26.56 -6.79 7.07
CA GLU A 64 27.63 -6.99 8.06
C GLU A 64 27.05 -7.53 9.37
N LYS A 65 27.66 -8.60 9.88
CA LYS A 65 27.36 -9.19 11.19
C LYS A 65 28.54 -9.02 12.12
N SER A 66 28.32 -9.19 13.43
CA SER A 66 29.43 -9.28 14.38
C SER A 66 30.23 -10.59 14.17
N CYS A 67 31.49 -10.61 14.59
CA CYS A 67 32.32 -11.80 14.46
C CYS A 67 31.80 -12.98 15.30
N ALA A 68 31.12 -12.70 16.43
CA ALA A 68 30.51 -13.71 17.28
C ALA A 68 29.30 -14.37 16.61
N GLU A 69 28.41 -13.58 16.00
CA GLU A 69 27.26 -14.10 15.22
C GLU A 69 27.71 -14.93 14.01
N LEU A 70 28.78 -14.52 13.32
CA LEU A 70 29.34 -15.30 12.21
C LEU A 70 29.84 -16.66 12.69
N LEU A 71 30.50 -16.72 13.85
CA LEU A 71 31.02 -17.97 14.41
C LEU A 71 29.89 -18.88 14.92
N ASP A 72 28.85 -18.32 15.53
CA ASP A 72 27.65 -19.07 15.94
C ASP A 72 26.89 -19.65 14.73
N ASP A 73 26.72 -18.87 13.66
CA ASP A 73 26.17 -19.35 12.39
C ASP A 73 27.03 -20.48 11.78
N CYS A 74 28.35 -20.40 11.91
CA CYS A 74 29.28 -21.44 11.45
C CYS A 74 29.18 -22.71 12.32
N LEU A 75 29.04 -22.58 13.64
CA LEU A 75 28.89 -23.72 14.56
C LEU A 75 27.64 -24.53 14.28
N LYS A 76 26.53 -23.87 13.95
CA LYS A 76 25.22 -24.52 13.75
C LYS A 76 25.14 -25.32 12.45
N GLU A 77 25.76 -24.82 11.39
CA GLU A 77 25.49 -25.28 10.00
C GLU A 77 26.73 -25.85 9.28
N LEU A 78 27.95 -25.65 9.81
CA LEU A 78 29.19 -26.17 9.23
C LEU A 78 29.82 -27.26 10.11
N PRO A 79 30.62 -28.17 9.52
CA PRO A 79 31.41 -29.12 10.29
C PRO A 79 32.33 -28.43 11.31
N GLU A 80 32.46 -29.01 12.51
CA GLU A 80 33.31 -28.50 13.60
C GLU A 80 34.78 -28.27 13.17
N THR A 81 35.26 -29.03 12.17
CA THR A 81 36.59 -28.87 11.58
C THR A 81 36.76 -27.60 10.77
N VAL A 82 35.69 -27.11 10.12
CA VAL A 82 35.70 -25.82 9.41
C VAL A 82 35.67 -24.71 10.45
N HIS A 83 34.78 -24.81 11.44
CA HIS A 83 34.64 -23.81 12.50
C HIS A 83 35.94 -23.60 13.31
N SER A 84 36.58 -24.69 13.74
CA SER A 84 37.83 -24.62 14.49
C SER A 84 38.98 -24.01 13.69
N ARG A 85 39.07 -24.30 12.38
CA ARG A 85 40.06 -23.70 11.48
C ARG A 85 39.79 -22.24 11.20
N THR A 86 38.53 -21.85 10.98
CA THR A 86 38.18 -20.44 10.80
C THR A 86 38.47 -19.62 12.05
N LEU A 87 38.20 -20.17 13.23
CA LEU A 87 38.54 -19.54 14.51
C LEU A 87 40.06 -19.38 14.68
N GLN A 88 40.86 -20.40 14.34
CA GLN A 88 42.32 -20.34 14.39
C GLN A 88 42.91 -19.29 13.45
N GLU A 89 42.39 -19.21 12.22
CA GLU A 89 42.83 -18.23 11.22
C GLU A 89 42.43 -16.81 11.62
N LEU A 90 41.22 -16.59 12.14
CA LEU A 90 40.80 -15.29 12.68
C LEU A 90 41.65 -14.88 13.88
N ALA A 91 41.98 -15.81 14.78
CA ALA A 91 42.90 -15.57 15.89
C ALA A 91 44.33 -15.27 15.43
N HIS A 92 44.78 -15.86 14.31
CA HIS A 92 46.05 -15.53 13.68
C HIS A 92 46.05 -14.10 13.15
N PHE A 93 44.96 -13.62 12.53
CA PHE A 93 44.86 -12.23 12.08
C PHE A 93 44.82 -11.21 13.22
N ARG A 94 44.38 -11.60 14.43
CA ARG A 94 44.48 -10.74 15.64
C ARG A 94 45.92 -10.47 16.04
N ARG A 95 46.81 -11.46 15.89
CA ARG A 95 48.24 -11.38 16.28
C ARG A 95 49.17 -11.07 15.12
N GLY A 96 48.69 -11.22 13.88
CA GLY A 96 49.46 -11.11 12.65
C GLY A 96 49.52 -9.69 12.10
N ASN A 97 50.60 -9.41 11.37
CA ASN A 97 50.79 -8.17 10.62
C ASN A 97 50.03 -8.22 9.27
N VAL A 98 49.97 -7.09 8.57
CA VAL A 98 49.38 -6.93 7.21
C VAL A 98 49.73 -8.09 6.26
N ASN A 99 50.95 -8.64 6.37
CA ASN A 99 51.42 -9.79 5.59
C ASN A 99 50.56 -11.06 5.73
N ALA A 100 49.94 -11.31 6.89
CA ALA A 100 49.08 -12.47 7.10
C ALA A 100 47.83 -12.42 6.20
N ILE A 101 47.20 -11.25 6.10
CA ILE A 101 46.03 -11.01 5.23
C ILE A 101 46.39 -11.26 3.76
N PHE A 102 47.56 -10.77 3.32
CA PHE A 102 48.03 -10.99 1.94
C PHE A 102 48.42 -12.44 1.65
N GLN A 103 49.06 -13.14 2.59
CA GLN A 103 49.37 -14.56 2.44
C GLN A 103 48.08 -15.39 2.29
N LYS A 104 47.04 -15.08 3.08
CA LYS A 104 45.74 -15.73 2.94
C LYS A 104 45.06 -15.38 1.62
N THR A 105 45.13 -14.12 1.19
CA THR A 105 44.58 -13.68 -0.11
C THR A 105 45.24 -14.41 -1.29
N ARG A 106 46.57 -14.60 -1.26
CA ARG A 106 47.30 -15.42 -2.24
C ARG A 106 46.90 -16.89 -2.19
N SER A 107 46.49 -17.42 -1.04
CA SER A 107 45.92 -18.77 -0.96
C SER A 107 44.59 -18.89 -1.71
N PHE A 108 43.80 -17.81 -1.77
CA PHE A 108 42.56 -17.78 -2.56
C PHE A 108 42.84 -17.78 -4.07
N GLU A 109 43.92 -17.13 -4.52
CA GLU A 109 44.34 -17.13 -5.93
C GLU A 109 44.70 -18.54 -6.44
N LYS A 110 45.25 -19.39 -5.56
CA LYS A 110 45.58 -20.80 -5.88
C LYS A 110 44.35 -21.63 -6.26
N PHE A 111 43.13 -21.24 -5.84
CA PHE A 111 41.91 -21.93 -6.28
C PHE A 111 41.53 -21.67 -7.75
N PHE A 112 42.13 -20.64 -8.38
CA PHE A 112 41.82 -20.21 -9.75
C PHE A 112 42.97 -20.43 -10.74
N ALA A 113 44.19 -20.69 -10.24
CA ALA A 113 45.37 -21.01 -11.03
C ALA A 113 45.32 -22.49 -11.43
N GLY A 114 45.00 -22.77 -12.70
CA GLY A 114 45.09 -24.13 -13.24
C GLY A 114 46.55 -24.47 -13.55
N SER A 115 47.10 -25.48 -12.91
CA SER A 115 48.21 -26.27 -13.45
C SER A 115 47.63 -27.42 -14.26
N GLU A 116 48.26 -27.75 -15.39
CA GLU A 116 47.85 -28.83 -16.30
C GLU A 116 47.95 -30.23 -15.68
N ASP A 117 48.55 -30.35 -14.49
CA ASP A 117 48.50 -31.57 -13.69
C ASP A 117 47.59 -31.38 -12.45
N ALA A 118 46.63 -32.31 -12.35
CA ALA A 118 45.73 -32.62 -11.24
C ALA A 118 44.43 -31.82 -11.11
N ASP A 119 43.28 -32.48 -11.35
CA ASP A 119 42.01 -32.59 -10.57
C ASP A 119 41.54 -31.49 -9.55
N TYR A 120 42.14 -30.30 -9.50
CA TYR A 120 42.05 -29.39 -8.36
C TYR A 120 41.64 -27.94 -8.69
N SER A 121 41.25 -27.62 -9.92
CA SER A 121 40.52 -26.37 -10.21
C SER A 121 39.01 -26.56 -9.91
N LYS A 122 38.62 -26.51 -8.63
CA LYS A 122 37.25 -26.88 -8.17
C LYS A 122 36.25 -25.72 -8.04
N ILE A 123 36.64 -24.45 -8.17
CA ILE A 123 35.71 -23.30 -8.16
C ILE A 123 35.70 -22.64 -9.53
N HIS A 124 34.56 -22.70 -10.23
CA HIS A 124 34.42 -22.04 -11.51
C HIS A 124 34.48 -20.51 -11.35
N LYS A 125 35.28 -19.84 -12.19
CA LYS A 125 35.50 -18.39 -12.18
C LYS A 125 34.20 -17.57 -12.27
N ASN A 126 33.17 -18.10 -12.92
CA ASN A 126 31.87 -17.43 -13.10
C ASN A 126 30.80 -17.89 -12.10
N SER A 127 31.14 -18.80 -11.17
CA SER A 127 30.21 -19.15 -10.07
C SER A 127 30.04 -17.97 -9.11
N VAL A 128 28.94 -17.91 -8.36
CA VAL A 128 28.69 -16.83 -7.38
C VAL A 128 29.83 -16.72 -6.37
N THR A 129 30.28 -17.87 -5.83
CA THR A 129 31.43 -17.96 -4.91
C THR A 129 32.74 -17.55 -5.59
N GLY A 130 32.96 -17.97 -6.85
CA GLY A 130 34.15 -17.58 -7.62
C GLY A 130 34.20 -16.07 -7.92
N MET A 131 33.07 -15.47 -8.28
CA MET A 131 32.96 -14.02 -8.48
C MET A 131 33.19 -13.24 -7.19
N PHE A 132 32.66 -13.73 -6.06
CA PHE A 132 32.87 -13.14 -4.74
C PHE A 132 34.36 -13.15 -4.35
N LEU A 133 35.01 -14.31 -4.37
CA LEU A 133 36.43 -14.42 -4.02
C LEU A 133 37.34 -13.60 -4.95
N ARG A 134 37.04 -13.56 -6.26
CA ARG A 134 37.79 -12.70 -7.21
C ARG A 134 37.64 -11.22 -6.90
N LYS A 135 36.45 -10.77 -6.52
CA LYS A 135 36.22 -9.39 -6.10
C LYS A 135 36.95 -9.06 -4.80
N LEU A 136 36.96 -9.97 -3.83
CA LEU A 136 37.71 -9.84 -2.58
C LEU A 136 39.22 -9.71 -2.85
N ILE A 137 39.78 -10.60 -3.67
CA ILE A 137 41.20 -10.57 -4.08
C ILE A 137 41.53 -9.23 -4.77
N LEU A 138 40.72 -8.83 -5.75
CA LEU A 138 40.92 -7.56 -6.46
C LEU A 138 40.88 -6.37 -5.51
N ALA A 139 39.89 -6.32 -4.62
CA ALA A 139 39.74 -5.21 -3.67
C ALA A 139 40.94 -5.09 -2.73
N ILE A 140 41.45 -6.21 -2.18
CA ILE A 140 42.62 -6.23 -1.30
C ILE A 140 43.89 -5.83 -2.07
N ASN A 141 44.08 -6.34 -3.29
CA ASN A 141 45.23 -6.02 -4.13
C ASN A 141 45.23 -4.56 -4.64
N THR A 142 44.07 -3.89 -4.69
CA THR A 142 43.96 -2.49 -5.09
C THR A 142 44.18 -1.48 -3.96
N LEU A 143 44.25 -1.92 -2.70
CA LEU A 143 44.51 -1.02 -1.56
C LEU A 143 45.94 -0.48 -1.61
N ASP A 144 46.12 0.80 -1.29
CA ASP A 144 47.44 1.38 -1.02
C ASP A 144 47.95 0.96 0.37
N PHE A 145 49.24 1.13 0.63
CA PHE A 145 49.85 0.67 1.89
C PHE A 145 49.16 1.27 3.13
N THR A 146 48.73 2.53 3.05
CA THR A 146 47.99 3.20 4.13
C THR A 146 46.64 2.53 4.37
N ALA A 147 45.82 2.30 3.35
CA ALA A 147 44.54 1.60 3.52
C ALA A 147 44.72 0.12 3.93
N GLN A 148 45.82 -0.54 3.52
CA GLN A 148 46.13 -1.90 3.97
C GLN A 148 46.38 -1.97 5.48
N THR A 149 47.12 -1.01 6.04
CA THR A 149 47.35 -0.94 7.50
C THR A 149 46.07 -0.64 8.25
N GLN A 150 45.25 0.30 7.78
CA GLN A 150 43.94 0.63 8.36
C GLN A 150 43.00 -0.58 8.32
N PHE A 151 42.93 -1.27 7.18
CA PHE A 151 42.12 -2.48 7.04
C PHE A 151 42.56 -3.59 8.00
N SER A 152 43.88 -3.78 8.17
CA SER A 152 44.43 -4.75 9.13
C SER A 152 44.02 -4.41 10.58
N MET A 153 44.04 -3.12 10.96
CA MET A 153 43.58 -2.67 12.27
C MET A 153 42.07 -2.92 12.46
N MET A 154 41.26 -2.65 11.42
CA MET A 154 39.82 -2.92 11.45
C MET A 154 39.51 -4.41 11.60
N VAL A 155 40.27 -5.30 10.95
CA VAL A 155 40.13 -6.75 11.10
C VAL A 155 40.52 -7.21 12.51
N GLN A 156 41.59 -6.66 13.08
CA GLN A 156 42.02 -6.95 14.45
C GLN A 156 40.96 -6.53 15.47
N GLU A 157 40.39 -5.33 15.33
CA GLU A 157 39.31 -4.83 16.20
C GLU A 157 38.03 -5.67 16.07
N TYR A 158 37.67 -6.06 14.84
CA TYR A 158 36.51 -6.90 14.56
C TYR A 158 36.61 -8.29 15.22
N VAL A 159 37.80 -8.90 15.20
CA VAL A 159 38.06 -10.19 15.87
C VAL A 159 38.16 -10.02 17.39
N ALA A 160 38.73 -8.92 17.88
CA ALA A 160 38.85 -8.66 19.32
C ALA A 160 37.48 -8.59 20.01
N LYS A 161 36.50 -7.92 19.37
CA LYS A 161 35.13 -7.79 19.89
C LYS A 161 34.38 -9.12 20.06
N ALA A 162 34.78 -10.20 19.39
CA ALA A 162 34.15 -11.52 19.56
C ALA A 162 34.71 -12.34 20.73
N VAL A 163 35.97 -12.12 21.11
CA VAL A 163 36.63 -12.94 22.14
C VAL A 163 36.34 -12.46 23.56
N ASP A 164 35.98 -11.18 23.74
CA ASP A 164 35.64 -10.62 25.06
C ASP A 164 34.24 -11.01 25.57
N HIS A 165 33.38 -11.61 24.74
CA HIS A 165 32.03 -12.01 25.13
C HIS A 165 31.94 -13.41 25.79
N ASP A 166 33.03 -14.18 25.82
CA ASP A 166 33.03 -15.62 26.15
C ASP A 166 33.47 -15.96 27.58
N ARG A 167 33.33 -15.05 28.57
CA ARG A 167 33.49 -15.39 29.99
C ARG A 167 32.49 -14.69 30.91
N PRO A 168 31.67 -15.49 31.63
CA PRO A 168 31.53 -15.26 33.07
C PRO A 168 31.68 -16.54 33.92
N LEU A 169 32.40 -16.36 35.05
CA LEU A 169 32.30 -17.04 36.34
C LEU A 169 32.42 -18.57 36.43
N THR A 170 33.51 -19.03 37.05
CA THR A 170 33.43 -20.00 38.18
C THR A 170 34.67 -19.87 39.07
N ASN A 171 34.42 -19.79 40.37
CA ASN A 171 35.38 -19.98 41.46
C ASN A 171 35.88 -21.43 41.48
N GLU A 172 37.15 -21.63 41.82
CA GLU A 172 37.67 -22.51 42.90
C GLU A 172 39.20 -22.68 42.71
N VAL A 173 40.01 -22.10 43.61
CA VAL A 173 40.72 -22.72 44.75
C VAL A 173 42.08 -23.33 44.38
N ALA A 174 43.11 -22.75 45.02
CA ALA A 174 44.41 -23.28 45.44
C ALA A 174 45.24 -24.16 44.48
N ASP A 175 46.46 -23.69 44.16
CA ASP A 175 47.65 -24.26 44.81
C ASP A 175 48.89 -23.39 44.55
N ALA A 176 49.57 -23.02 45.64
CA ALA A 176 50.94 -22.49 45.63
C ALA A 176 51.93 -23.68 45.64
N PRO A 177 53.20 -23.47 45.23
CA PRO A 177 54.19 -23.17 46.29
C PRO A 177 55.29 -22.15 45.90
N MET A 178 55.51 -21.21 46.83
CA MET A 178 56.76 -20.71 47.43
C MET A 178 58.11 -20.83 46.69
N SER A 179 58.77 -19.67 46.47
CA SER A 179 60.13 -19.38 46.98
C SER A 179 60.49 -17.87 46.88
N GLU A 180 60.49 -17.19 48.03
CA GLU A 180 61.57 -16.36 48.64
C GLU A 180 62.82 -16.04 47.78
N VAL A 181 63.49 -14.87 47.74
CA VAL A 181 63.81 -13.76 48.69
C VAL A 181 64.31 -12.53 47.87
N GLY A 182 64.14 -11.28 48.38
CA GLY A 182 65.14 -10.21 48.11
C GLY A 182 64.68 -8.73 48.11
N THR A 183 64.46 -8.14 49.31
CA THR A 183 64.89 -6.78 49.77
C THR A 183 64.79 -5.54 48.84
N LYS A 184 63.91 -4.55 49.16
CA LYS A 184 64.19 -3.21 49.81
C LYS A 184 64.73 -2.12 48.81
N GLU A 185 64.40 -0.82 48.78
CA GLU A 185 63.85 0.20 49.72
C GLU A 185 63.10 1.34 48.98
N ASP A 186 62.28 2.06 49.76
CA ASP A 186 61.58 3.32 49.47
C ASP A 186 62.51 4.53 49.29
N THR A 187 62.09 5.55 48.53
CA THR A 187 62.14 6.97 48.99
C THR A 187 61.24 7.89 48.14
N GLY A 188 60.42 8.70 48.81
CA GLY A 188 59.43 9.61 48.20
C GLY A 188 59.93 11.03 47.87
N GLY A 189 59.00 11.88 47.41
CA GLY A 189 59.22 13.32 47.21
C GLY A 189 58.04 14.04 46.55
N SER A 190 57.41 14.93 47.30
CA SER A 190 56.22 15.77 47.05
C SER A 190 56.49 17.11 46.34
N SER A 191 55.46 17.71 45.68
CA SER A 191 55.00 19.13 45.75
C SER A 191 54.14 19.47 44.50
N SER A 192 52.81 19.67 44.56
CA SER A 192 52.04 20.90 44.90
C SER A 192 52.35 22.16 44.07
N THR A 193 51.34 22.71 43.38
CA THR A 193 50.86 24.11 43.52
C THR A 193 49.54 24.31 42.75
N HIS A 194 48.51 24.72 43.50
CA HIS A 194 47.29 25.36 43.02
C HIS A 194 47.54 26.83 42.63
N ASN A 195 46.69 27.40 41.78
CA ASN A 195 46.19 28.76 41.95
C ASN A 195 44.85 28.95 41.21
N GLU A 196 43.87 29.46 41.94
CA GLU A 196 42.50 29.82 41.53
C GLU A 196 42.34 31.36 41.37
N SER A 197 41.19 31.75 40.77
CA SER A 197 40.47 33.04 40.85
C SER A 197 40.91 34.15 39.86
N THR A 198 40.06 35.01 39.27
CA THR A 198 38.68 35.50 39.53
C THR A 198 37.99 35.99 38.24
N ASP A 199 36.67 36.18 38.34
CA ASP A 199 35.63 36.49 37.35
C ASP A 199 35.58 37.92 36.76
N LEU A 200 34.93 38.10 35.58
CA LEU A 200 33.82 39.03 35.29
C LEU A 200 33.36 39.00 33.81
N GLU A 201 32.07 39.30 33.63
CA GLU A 201 31.12 38.86 32.59
C GLU A 201 31.11 39.64 31.25
N SER A 202 30.71 38.98 30.14
CA SER A 202 29.64 39.48 29.22
C SER A 202 29.20 38.45 28.16
N SER A 203 27.98 37.92 28.33
CA SER A 203 26.94 37.56 27.36
C SER A 203 27.29 37.00 25.95
N GLY A 204 26.80 35.78 25.66
CA GLY A 204 26.04 35.55 24.41
C GLY A 204 26.53 34.50 23.41
N ALA A 205 26.82 33.27 23.82
CA ALA A 205 26.84 32.11 22.91
C ALA A 205 26.57 30.81 23.70
N ALA A 206 25.39 30.20 23.48
CA ALA A 206 25.07 28.91 24.07
C ALA A 206 25.79 27.81 23.28
N GLU A 207 26.98 27.44 23.75
CA GLU A 207 27.68 26.21 23.36
C GLU A 207 26.87 24.98 23.79
N LEU A 208 26.47 24.20 22.79
CA LEU A 208 26.07 22.81 22.94
C LEU A 208 27.26 22.03 23.50
N LYS A 209 27.10 21.59 24.75
CA LYS A 209 27.99 20.68 25.44
C LYS A 209 28.32 19.49 24.53
N SER A 210 29.61 19.31 24.30
CA SER A 210 30.25 18.10 23.82
C SER A 210 29.97 16.94 24.77
N SER A 211 28.81 16.30 24.62
CA SER A 211 28.58 14.96 25.14
C SER A 211 29.19 13.95 24.18
N SER A 212 30.30 13.38 24.62
CA SER A 212 30.78 12.03 24.29
C SER A 212 30.81 11.66 22.80
N ALA A 213 31.96 11.94 22.18
CA ALA A 213 32.43 11.34 20.94
C ALA A 213 32.71 9.81 21.04
N ASN A 214 32.06 9.08 21.96
CA ASN A 214 32.25 7.64 22.19
C ASN A 214 31.04 6.76 21.82
N ASP A 215 29.97 7.33 21.23
CA ASP A 215 28.86 6.53 20.68
C ASP A 215 28.90 6.41 19.13
N ILE A 216 29.99 6.85 18.49
CA ILE A 216 30.22 6.70 17.04
C ILE A 216 30.98 5.40 16.74
N SER A 217 30.52 4.29 17.30
CA SER A 217 30.95 2.94 16.90
C SER A 217 29.78 2.11 16.34
N GLY A 218 28.79 2.79 15.75
CA GLY A 218 27.74 2.15 14.96
C GLY A 218 28.31 1.69 13.61
N LEU A 219 28.26 0.39 13.35
CA LEU A 219 28.74 -0.28 12.14
C LEU A 219 28.61 0.59 10.88
N ALA A 220 29.75 0.93 10.27
CA ALA A 220 29.78 1.64 9.00
C ALA A 220 29.14 0.74 7.94
N TYR A 221 27.94 1.07 7.48
CA TYR A 221 27.33 0.34 6.37
C TYR A 221 28.26 0.36 5.14
N GLY A 222 28.78 -0.81 4.74
CA GLY A 222 29.36 -0.98 3.41
C GLY A 222 28.35 -0.56 2.32
N ARG A 223 28.83 0.06 1.23
CA ARG A 223 27.97 0.63 0.16
C ARG A 223 26.94 -0.37 -0.39
N ASP A 224 27.32 -1.63 -0.56
CA ASP A 224 26.42 -2.67 -1.05
C ASP A 224 25.35 -3.07 -0.01
N SER A 225 25.71 -3.09 1.27
CA SER A 225 24.76 -3.35 2.37
C SER A 225 23.77 -2.18 2.54
N ALA A 226 24.25 -0.94 2.45
CA ALA A 226 23.39 0.25 2.44
C ALA A 226 22.41 0.21 1.25
N ARG A 227 22.89 -0.11 0.05
CA ARG A 227 22.03 -0.26 -1.14
C ARG A 227 21.02 -1.40 -0.99
N ALA A 228 21.41 -2.54 -0.44
CA ALA A 228 20.50 -3.66 -0.19
C ALA A 228 19.39 -3.26 0.79
N PHE A 229 19.75 -2.59 1.89
CA PHE A 229 18.80 -2.04 2.85
C PHE A 229 17.85 -1.03 2.20
N LEU A 230 18.37 -0.04 1.46
CA LEU A 230 17.56 0.98 0.78
C LEU A 230 16.61 0.35 -0.25
N ARG A 231 17.05 -0.67 -0.98
CA ARG A 231 16.19 -1.42 -1.91
C ARG A 231 15.08 -2.17 -1.17
N GLN A 232 15.41 -2.83 -0.07
CA GLN A 232 14.43 -3.53 0.74
C GLN A 232 13.39 -2.55 1.31
N GLN A 233 13.81 -1.41 1.85
CA GLN A 233 12.90 -0.38 2.35
C GLN A 233 12.08 0.25 1.22
N GLY A 234 12.67 0.49 0.05
CA GLY A 234 11.95 0.96 -1.13
C GLY A 234 10.88 -0.01 -1.62
N GLN A 235 11.17 -1.32 -1.60
CA GLN A 235 10.18 -2.37 -1.92
C GLN A 235 9.05 -2.41 -0.88
N ARG A 236 9.40 -2.33 0.41
CA ARG A 236 8.40 -2.25 1.49
C ARG A 236 7.49 -1.03 1.32
N LEU A 237 8.05 0.16 1.13
CA LEU A 237 7.26 1.38 0.90
C LEU A 237 6.34 1.28 -0.33
N ARG A 238 6.76 0.56 -1.38
CA ARG A 238 5.95 0.37 -2.60
C ARG A 238 4.82 -0.66 -2.39
N ASP A 239 5.12 -1.77 -1.73
CA ASP A 239 4.26 -2.96 -1.70
C ASP A 239 3.42 -3.03 -0.42
N ASN A 240 3.96 -2.60 0.72
CA ASN A 240 3.24 -2.48 1.98
C ASN A 240 3.90 -1.40 2.87
N PRO A 241 3.40 -0.15 2.85
CA PRO A 241 4.01 0.93 3.61
C PRO A 241 3.91 0.74 5.13
N ALA A 242 2.99 -0.09 5.65
CA ALA A 242 2.92 -0.43 7.07
C ALA A 242 4.05 -1.39 7.52
N SER A 243 4.61 -2.18 6.59
CA SER A 243 5.77 -3.05 6.87
C SER A 243 7.13 -2.33 6.83
N ALA A 244 7.14 -1.10 6.32
CA ALA A 244 8.34 -0.27 6.29
C ALA A 244 8.66 0.27 7.70
N LEU A 245 9.92 0.63 7.91
CA LEU A 245 10.32 1.31 9.15
C LEU A 245 9.50 2.60 9.33
N PRO A 246 9.11 2.96 10.58
CA PRO A 246 8.48 4.24 10.86
C PRO A 246 9.32 5.40 10.32
N PRO A 247 8.69 6.50 9.84
CA PRO A 247 9.40 7.58 9.15
C PRO A 247 10.57 8.17 9.94
N ARG A 248 10.44 8.30 11.27
CA ARG A 248 11.49 8.81 12.14
C ARG A 248 12.71 7.88 12.21
N GLU A 249 12.46 6.57 12.31
CA GLU A 249 13.52 5.57 12.36
C GLU A 249 14.18 5.41 10.99
N LEU A 250 13.36 5.39 9.93
CA LEU A 250 13.85 5.33 8.56
C LEU A 250 14.72 6.55 8.22
N ASN A 251 14.28 7.77 8.57
CA ASN A 251 15.07 8.98 8.36
C ASN A 251 16.38 8.95 9.17
N ARG A 252 16.37 8.44 10.40
CA ARG A 252 17.60 8.26 11.20
C ARG A 252 18.59 7.30 10.52
N GLU A 253 18.13 6.16 10.02
CA GLU A 253 18.99 5.21 9.31
C GLU A 253 19.47 5.75 7.96
N ILE A 254 18.63 6.48 7.23
CA ILE A 254 19.04 7.17 5.99
C ILE A 254 20.11 8.23 6.29
N LEU A 255 19.96 9.03 7.34
CA LEU A 255 20.95 10.03 7.73
C LEU A 255 22.29 9.38 8.09
N LYS A 256 22.30 8.26 8.81
CA LYS A 256 23.53 7.49 9.08
C LYS A 256 24.21 7.01 7.80
N ILE A 257 23.42 6.51 6.84
CA ILE A 257 23.94 6.07 5.53
C ILE A 257 24.53 7.27 4.77
N LEU A 258 23.86 8.42 4.77
CA LEU A 258 24.29 9.64 4.09
C LEU A 258 25.54 10.26 4.72
N CYS A 259 25.70 10.20 6.05
CA CYS A 259 26.92 10.61 6.73
C CYS A 259 28.14 9.83 6.23
N ASN A 260 27.97 8.54 5.95
CA ASN A 260 29.05 7.68 5.47
C ASN A 260 29.24 7.75 3.94
N ASN A 261 28.17 8.01 3.18
CA ASN A 261 28.18 8.06 1.72
C ASN A 261 27.24 9.18 1.19
N PRO A 262 27.70 10.44 1.13
CA PRO A 262 26.85 11.57 0.75
C PRO A 262 26.37 11.53 -0.71
N ASP A 263 27.10 10.84 -1.60
CA ASP A 263 26.81 10.75 -3.04
C ASP A 263 25.77 9.67 -3.39
N MET A 264 25.18 9.00 -2.38
CA MET A 264 24.24 7.91 -2.61
C MET A 264 22.85 8.42 -3.01
N ALA A 265 22.60 8.52 -4.32
CA ALA A 265 21.30 8.96 -4.86
C ALA A 265 20.12 8.10 -4.38
N GLU A 266 20.31 6.79 -4.17
CA GLU A 266 19.28 5.87 -3.71
C GLU A 266 18.74 6.22 -2.31
N ALA A 267 19.56 6.82 -1.45
CA ALA A 267 19.15 7.23 -0.10
C ALA A 267 18.14 8.39 -0.18
N TYR A 268 18.43 9.39 -1.01
CA TYR A 268 17.50 10.49 -1.29
C TYR A 268 16.22 10.01 -1.96
N TYR A 269 16.26 8.95 -2.77
CA TYR A 269 15.05 8.37 -3.35
C TYR A 269 14.11 7.77 -2.30
N VAL A 270 14.65 6.97 -1.39
CA VAL A 270 13.85 6.36 -0.32
C VAL A 270 13.32 7.44 0.62
N SER A 271 14.13 8.46 0.91
CA SER A 271 13.70 9.61 1.71
C SER A 271 12.58 10.40 1.01
N PHE A 272 12.74 10.69 -0.29
CA PHE A 272 11.70 11.28 -1.13
C PHE A 272 10.39 10.47 -1.08
N MET A 273 10.46 9.16 -1.29
CA MET A 273 9.27 8.28 -1.27
C MET A 273 8.61 8.27 0.10
N SER A 274 9.39 8.18 1.18
CA SER A 274 8.91 8.27 2.55
C SER A 274 8.18 9.60 2.78
N ASN A 275 8.83 10.72 2.49
CA ASN A 275 8.27 12.06 2.66
C ASN A 275 6.99 12.28 1.82
N LEU A 276 6.93 11.70 0.63
CA LEU A 276 5.72 11.70 -0.21
C LEU A 276 4.58 10.91 0.43
N PHE A 277 4.84 9.74 1.02
CA PHE A 277 3.81 8.92 1.70
C PHE A 277 3.31 9.55 3.01
N PHE A 278 4.16 10.28 3.72
CA PHE A 278 3.82 10.91 5.01
C PHE A 278 3.38 12.37 4.89
N GLY A 279 3.34 12.93 3.68
CA GLY A 279 2.77 14.25 3.41
C GLY A 279 3.72 15.43 3.66
N GLU A 280 5.03 15.22 3.69
CA GLU A 280 6.03 16.30 3.84
C GLU A 280 6.44 16.90 2.49
N TYR A 281 5.71 17.92 2.04
CA TYR A 281 5.92 18.55 0.73
C TYR A 281 7.34 19.11 0.50
N VAL A 282 7.82 19.96 1.43
CA VAL A 282 9.10 20.69 1.26
C VAL A 282 10.28 19.71 1.24
N SER A 283 10.31 18.76 2.17
CA SER A 283 11.32 17.71 2.25
C SER A 283 11.30 16.83 0.99
N ALA A 284 10.11 16.44 0.52
CA ALA A 284 9.95 15.60 -0.67
C ALA A 284 10.53 16.26 -1.94
N ILE A 285 10.28 17.55 -2.17
CA ILE A 285 10.87 18.27 -3.31
C ILE A 285 12.40 18.35 -3.18
N GLY A 286 12.89 18.71 -1.99
CA GLY A 286 14.33 18.82 -1.73
C GLY A 286 15.07 17.52 -2.02
N ASP A 287 14.53 16.38 -1.56
CA ASP A 287 15.15 15.07 -1.76
C ASP A 287 14.97 14.55 -3.19
N CYS A 288 13.84 14.87 -3.85
CA CYS A 288 13.66 14.58 -5.27
C CYS A 288 14.72 15.29 -6.13
N HIS A 289 14.95 16.59 -5.90
CA HIS A 289 15.99 17.34 -6.59
C HIS A 289 17.38 16.75 -6.35
N LYS A 290 17.74 16.46 -5.09
CA LYS A 290 19.03 15.84 -4.75
C LYS A 290 19.21 14.47 -5.41
N HIS A 291 18.16 13.63 -5.43
CA HIS A 291 18.19 12.33 -6.09
C HIS A 291 18.57 12.44 -7.57
N PHE A 292 17.87 13.31 -8.31
CA PHE A 292 18.14 13.48 -9.73
C PHE A 292 19.48 14.17 -9.96
N LEU A 293 19.83 15.20 -9.17
CA LEU A 293 21.11 15.93 -9.27
C LEU A 293 22.34 15.04 -9.06
N LEU A 294 22.29 14.07 -8.13
CA LEU A 294 23.41 13.16 -7.86
C LEU A 294 23.52 12.01 -8.87
N LYS A 295 22.42 11.68 -9.59
CA LYS A 295 22.49 10.70 -10.67
C LYS A 295 23.32 11.23 -11.84
N ARG A 296 24.18 10.36 -12.38
CA ARG A 296 24.84 10.57 -13.67
C ARG A 296 23.76 10.70 -14.74
N ASP A 297 23.91 11.70 -15.60
CA ASP A 297 22.97 11.90 -16.70
C ASP A 297 23.25 10.87 -17.81
N ILE A 298 22.59 9.72 -17.70
CA ILE A 298 22.66 8.67 -18.71
C ILE A 298 21.66 9.04 -19.81
N ALA A 299 22.18 9.37 -21.00
CA ALA A 299 21.39 9.68 -22.20
C ALA A 299 20.46 10.92 -22.07
N GLY A 300 20.80 11.92 -21.25
CA GLY A 300 20.00 13.14 -21.11
C GLY A 300 18.64 12.93 -20.45
N LYS A 301 18.43 11.79 -19.78
CA LYS A 301 17.12 11.38 -19.24
C LYS A 301 16.81 12.06 -17.90
N LYS A 302 17.83 12.55 -17.20
CA LYS A 302 17.73 13.07 -15.84
C LYS A 302 16.65 14.14 -15.64
N PHE A 303 16.64 15.18 -16.48
CA PHE A 303 15.72 16.31 -16.32
C PHE A 303 14.26 15.97 -16.68
N ARG A 304 14.06 15.14 -17.70
CA ARG A 304 12.73 14.67 -18.14
C ARG A 304 12.00 13.93 -17.03
N TYR A 305 12.67 12.92 -16.46
CA TYR A 305 12.08 12.16 -15.35
C TYR A 305 12.03 12.96 -14.05
N ALA A 306 12.90 13.95 -13.84
CA ALA A 306 12.80 14.85 -12.70
C ALA A 306 11.52 15.70 -12.77
N LEU A 307 11.23 16.32 -13.92
CA LEU A 307 10.00 17.09 -14.15
C LEU A 307 8.74 16.22 -14.04
N LEU A 308 8.77 15.01 -14.59
CA LEU A 308 7.67 14.05 -14.44
C LEU A 308 7.39 13.72 -12.97
N ASN A 309 8.42 13.45 -12.16
CA ASN A 309 8.23 13.16 -10.74
C ASN A 309 7.80 14.41 -9.96
N LEU A 310 8.30 15.59 -10.31
CA LEU A 310 7.87 16.86 -9.72
C LEU A 310 6.38 17.13 -9.99
N ALA A 311 5.90 16.86 -11.21
CA ALA A 311 4.50 16.93 -11.54
C ALA A 311 3.64 15.98 -10.69
N ILE A 312 4.11 14.74 -10.48
CA ILE A 312 3.42 13.75 -9.63
C ILE A 312 3.33 14.26 -8.17
N ILE A 313 4.38 14.88 -7.66
CA ILE A 313 4.37 15.52 -6.33
C ILE A 313 3.30 16.61 -6.28
N HIS A 314 3.33 17.57 -7.20
CA HIS A 314 2.35 18.65 -7.25
C HIS A 314 0.92 18.12 -7.33
N LYS A 315 0.68 17.10 -8.15
CA LYS A 315 -0.63 16.46 -8.29
C LYS A 315 -1.11 15.80 -6.99
N ARG A 316 -0.23 15.10 -6.26
CA ARG A 316 -0.55 14.48 -4.96
C ARG A 316 -0.94 15.50 -3.90
N PHE A 317 -0.28 16.65 -3.88
CA PHE A 317 -0.60 17.73 -2.94
C PHE A 317 -1.75 18.64 -3.39
N GLY A 318 -2.40 18.34 -4.53
CA GLY A 318 -3.54 19.12 -5.05
C GLY A 318 -3.16 20.41 -5.79
N HIS A 319 -1.88 20.59 -6.11
CA HIS A 319 -1.37 21.72 -6.90
C HIS A 319 -1.56 21.44 -8.40
N GLU A 320 -2.81 21.49 -8.87
CA GLU A 320 -3.21 21.10 -10.24
C GLU A 320 -2.51 21.94 -11.34
N LYS A 321 -2.36 23.25 -11.11
CA LYS A 321 -1.79 24.17 -12.11
C LYS A 321 -0.29 23.95 -12.27
N GLU A 322 0.42 23.80 -11.16
CA GLU A 322 1.85 23.56 -11.11
C GLU A 322 2.18 22.18 -11.68
N ALA A 323 1.35 21.18 -11.40
CA ALA A 323 1.48 19.85 -12.01
C ALA A 323 1.33 19.93 -13.54
N GLU A 324 0.35 20.69 -14.05
CA GLU A 324 0.13 20.85 -15.48
C GLU A 324 1.33 21.52 -16.18
N LEU A 325 1.89 22.58 -15.59
CA LEU A 325 3.08 23.27 -16.13
C LEU A 325 4.30 22.34 -16.18
N ALA A 326 4.57 21.60 -15.09
CA ALA A 326 5.67 20.64 -15.04
C ALA A 326 5.49 19.50 -16.06
N LEU A 327 4.25 19.05 -16.30
CA LEU A 327 3.95 18.02 -17.31
C LEU A 327 4.17 18.53 -18.73
N ARG A 328 3.77 19.78 -19.05
CA ARG A 328 4.02 20.38 -20.37
C ARG A 328 5.52 20.45 -20.66
N GLU A 329 6.31 20.94 -19.71
CA GLU A 329 7.77 21.00 -19.86
C GLU A 329 8.40 19.60 -20.00
N SER A 330 7.92 18.63 -19.22
CA SER A 330 8.34 17.23 -19.35
C SER A 330 8.02 16.64 -20.73
N ILE A 331 6.87 16.99 -21.32
CA ILE A 331 6.46 16.57 -22.66
C ILE A 331 7.39 17.18 -23.71
N ASP A 332 7.64 18.49 -23.65
CA ASP A 332 8.49 19.20 -24.61
C ASP A 332 9.91 18.62 -24.63
N LEU A 333 10.52 18.40 -23.47
CA LEU A 333 11.84 17.78 -23.38
C LEU A 333 11.84 16.32 -23.86
N SER A 334 10.76 15.57 -23.60
CA SER A 334 10.65 14.18 -24.05
C SER A 334 10.51 14.09 -25.57
N GLN A 335 9.78 15.01 -26.19
CA GLN A 335 9.64 15.10 -27.65
C GLN A 335 10.96 15.49 -28.31
N GLN A 336 11.65 16.51 -27.80
CA GLN A 336 12.95 16.95 -28.34
C GLN A 336 14.00 15.84 -28.33
N ALA A 337 13.98 14.99 -27.30
CA ALA A 337 14.94 13.91 -27.13
C ALA A 337 14.45 12.53 -27.62
N GLY A 338 13.25 12.46 -28.22
CA GLY A 338 12.68 11.22 -28.78
C GLY A 338 12.45 10.10 -27.78
N ASP A 339 12.18 10.40 -26.50
CA ASP A 339 11.90 9.39 -25.47
C ASP A 339 10.40 9.15 -25.33
N HIS A 340 9.95 8.11 -26.02
CA HIS A 340 8.54 7.71 -26.03
C HIS A 340 8.06 7.21 -24.66
N GLU A 341 8.91 6.58 -23.84
CA GLU A 341 8.50 6.05 -22.53
C GLU A 341 8.12 7.20 -21.57
N CYS A 342 8.96 8.23 -21.49
CA CYS A 342 8.67 9.40 -20.65
C CYS A 342 7.50 10.23 -21.19
N LEU A 343 7.39 10.34 -22.52
CA LEU A 343 6.29 11.04 -23.19
C LEU A 343 4.93 10.40 -22.88
N GLU A 344 4.82 9.07 -23.00
CA GLU A 344 3.57 8.35 -22.71
C GLU A 344 3.15 8.50 -21.24
N GLN A 345 4.10 8.45 -20.31
CA GLN A 345 3.84 8.70 -18.89
C GLN A 345 3.34 10.11 -18.63
N ALA A 346 4.03 11.12 -19.19
CA ALA A 346 3.65 12.51 -19.00
C ALA A 346 2.27 12.83 -19.61
N LEU A 347 1.96 12.30 -20.79
CA LEU A 347 0.63 12.44 -21.42
C LEU A 347 -0.48 11.80 -20.57
N LEU A 348 -0.21 10.63 -19.99
CA LEU A 348 -1.19 9.99 -19.13
C LEU A 348 -1.43 10.80 -17.85
N TRP A 349 -0.38 11.28 -17.18
CA TRP A 349 -0.54 12.14 -16.00
C TRP A 349 -1.22 13.46 -16.33
N LEU A 350 -0.97 14.02 -17.52
CA LEU A 350 -1.64 15.22 -18.00
C LEU A 350 -3.15 14.99 -18.12
N SER A 351 -3.58 13.86 -18.66
CA SER A 351 -5.00 13.54 -18.78
C SER A 351 -5.75 13.37 -17.45
N ARG A 352 -5.04 13.01 -16.38
CA ARG A 352 -5.61 12.96 -15.02
C ARG A 352 -5.67 14.34 -14.37
N THR A 353 -4.85 15.27 -14.84
CA THR A 353 -4.72 16.64 -14.35
C THR A 353 -5.71 17.56 -15.07
N ASN A 354 -5.84 17.41 -16.39
CA ASN A 354 -6.73 18.18 -17.23
C ASN A 354 -7.67 17.24 -18.02
N GLN A 355 -8.92 17.12 -17.55
CA GLN A 355 -9.92 16.18 -18.10
C GLN A 355 -10.67 16.72 -19.32
N ASN A 356 -10.52 18.00 -19.66
CA ASN A 356 -11.39 18.67 -20.62
C ASN A 356 -10.94 18.55 -22.09
N ASP A 357 -9.63 18.37 -22.36
CA ASP A 357 -9.10 18.63 -23.71
C ASP A 357 -8.50 17.43 -24.49
N MET A 358 -8.33 16.23 -23.91
CA MET A 358 -7.38 15.25 -24.48
C MET A 358 -7.90 13.82 -24.72
N SER A 359 -9.18 13.64 -25.09
CA SER A 359 -9.76 12.30 -25.39
C SER A 359 -8.98 11.50 -26.44
N SER A 360 -8.49 12.15 -27.51
CA SER A 360 -7.74 11.48 -28.58
C SER A 360 -6.28 11.18 -28.24
N ALA A 361 -5.61 12.07 -27.51
CA ALA A 361 -4.21 11.89 -27.12
C ALA A 361 -4.06 10.76 -26.09
N VAL A 362 -5.02 10.63 -25.17
CA VAL A 362 -5.08 9.53 -24.19
C VAL A 362 -5.32 8.20 -24.89
N GLU A 363 -6.28 8.15 -25.81
CA GLU A 363 -6.54 6.93 -26.57
C GLU A 363 -5.29 6.45 -27.31
N ASN A 364 -4.55 7.36 -27.94
CA ASN A 364 -3.31 7.03 -28.65
C ASN A 364 -2.19 6.59 -27.70
N SER A 365 -1.99 7.27 -26.55
CA SER A 365 -0.95 6.90 -25.58
C SER A 365 -1.23 5.55 -24.92
N VAL A 366 -2.50 5.23 -24.64
CA VAL A 366 -2.88 3.94 -24.04
C VAL A 366 -2.72 2.79 -25.03
N LEU A 367 -3.09 3.01 -26.29
CA LEU A 367 -2.89 2.02 -27.36
C LEU A 367 -1.41 1.74 -27.64
N HIS A 368 -0.55 2.76 -27.55
CA HIS A 368 0.90 2.60 -27.76
C HIS A 368 1.60 1.97 -26.55
N GLY A 369 1.25 2.38 -25.32
CA GLY A 369 1.79 1.79 -24.08
C GLY A 369 1.45 0.31 -23.90
N GLY A 370 0.30 -0.16 -24.42
CA GLY A 370 -0.07 -1.58 -24.43
C GLY A 370 0.76 -2.46 -25.36
N GLN A 371 1.40 -1.88 -26.39
CA GLN A 371 2.30 -2.59 -27.30
C GLN A 371 3.68 -2.81 -26.68
N GLN A 372 4.08 -1.94 -25.74
CA GLN A 372 5.34 -2.05 -25.02
C GLN A 372 5.15 -2.86 -23.73
N GLN A 373 5.38 -4.18 -23.83
CA GLN A 373 5.23 -5.19 -22.76
C GLN A 373 5.94 -4.89 -21.41
N ARG A 374 6.67 -3.78 -21.29
CA ARG A 374 7.44 -3.39 -20.10
C ARG A 374 6.71 -2.42 -19.16
N LEU A 375 5.59 -1.83 -19.56
CA LEU A 375 4.91 -0.75 -18.82
C LEU A 375 3.46 -1.08 -18.44
N TRP A 376 3.20 -2.28 -17.92
CA TRP A 376 1.84 -2.72 -17.52
C TRP A 376 1.12 -1.80 -16.52
N LEU A 377 1.85 -1.17 -15.60
CA LEU A 377 1.28 -0.22 -14.65
C LEU A 377 0.80 1.07 -15.34
N LEU A 378 1.52 1.52 -16.37
CA LEU A 378 1.09 2.65 -17.20
C LEU A 378 -0.15 2.28 -18.02
N PHE A 379 -0.14 1.09 -18.61
CA PHE A 379 -1.26 0.60 -19.41
C PHE A 379 -2.54 0.49 -18.58
N THR A 380 -2.47 -0.09 -17.37
CA THR A 380 -3.62 -0.17 -16.45
C THR A 380 -4.11 1.21 -16.01
N LEU A 381 -3.22 2.14 -15.70
CA LEU A 381 -3.56 3.52 -15.38
C LEU A 381 -4.20 4.25 -16.57
N GLY A 382 -3.73 3.94 -17.77
CA GLY A 382 -4.29 4.35 -19.05
C GLY A 382 -5.72 3.90 -19.24
N LEU A 383 -5.96 2.61 -19.04
CA LEU A 383 -7.29 2.01 -19.12
C LEU A 383 -8.25 2.59 -18.08
N GLN A 384 -7.80 2.89 -16.85
CA GLN A 384 -8.62 3.57 -15.84
C GLN A 384 -9.05 4.96 -16.29
N THR A 385 -8.12 5.70 -16.89
CA THR A 385 -8.41 7.07 -17.33
C THR A 385 -9.34 7.06 -18.53
N LEU A 386 -9.11 6.14 -19.48
CA LEU A 386 -9.97 5.93 -20.63
C LEU A 386 -11.37 5.43 -20.23
N SER A 387 -11.48 4.56 -19.24
CA SER A 387 -12.76 4.07 -18.74
C SER A 387 -13.54 5.21 -18.07
N LYS A 388 -12.88 6.02 -17.23
CA LYS A 388 -13.45 7.25 -16.64
C LYS A 388 -13.94 8.22 -17.72
N LEU A 389 -13.14 8.50 -18.74
CA LEU A 389 -13.52 9.36 -19.87
C LEU A 389 -14.68 8.75 -20.67
N GLY A 390 -14.68 7.44 -20.90
CA GLY A 390 -15.77 6.71 -21.56
C GLY A 390 -17.09 6.86 -20.82
N ILE A 391 -17.06 6.82 -19.49
CA ILE A 391 -18.23 7.06 -18.63
C ILE A 391 -18.70 8.51 -18.75
N LEU A 392 -17.81 9.49 -18.63
CA LEU A 392 -18.16 10.92 -18.72
C LEU A 392 -18.71 11.30 -20.11
N THR A 393 -18.32 10.56 -21.14
CA THR A 393 -18.81 10.74 -22.51
C THR A 393 -20.05 9.91 -22.83
N GLY A 394 -20.51 9.05 -21.91
CA GLY A 394 -21.71 8.22 -22.09
C GLY A 394 -21.54 7.05 -23.06
N ARG A 395 -20.32 6.54 -23.25
CA ARG A 395 -20.07 5.37 -24.12
C ARG A 395 -20.70 4.09 -23.56
N PHE A 396 -20.98 3.14 -24.44
CA PHE A 396 -21.53 1.85 -24.04
C PHE A 396 -20.55 1.02 -23.18
N PRO A 397 -21.04 0.28 -22.16
CA PRO A 397 -20.21 -0.57 -21.32
C PRO A 397 -19.40 -1.59 -22.10
N SER A 398 -19.99 -2.22 -23.13
CA SER A 398 -19.32 -3.23 -23.95
C SER A 398 -18.08 -2.70 -24.65
N SER A 399 -18.15 -1.50 -25.22
CA SER A 399 -17.00 -0.87 -25.89
C SER A 399 -15.89 -0.51 -24.88
N CYS A 400 -16.26 -0.02 -23.70
CA CYS A 400 -15.28 0.27 -22.65
C CYS A 400 -14.62 -1.00 -22.10
N LEU A 401 -15.40 -2.07 -21.94
CA LEU A 401 -14.91 -3.38 -21.51
C LEU A 401 -14.06 -4.07 -22.57
N GLU A 402 -14.39 -3.96 -23.85
CA GLU A 402 -13.59 -4.53 -24.93
C GLU A 402 -12.21 -3.85 -25.02
N LYS A 403 -12.17 -2.52 -24.83
CA LYS A 403 -10.91 -1.77 -24.72
C LYS A 403 -10.09 -2.19 -23.48
N LEU A 404 -10.77 -2.54 -22.39
CA LEU A 404 -10.14 -3.00 -21.15
C LEU A 404 -9.64 -4.45 -21.31
N ALA A 405 -10.52 -5.38 -21.70
CA ALA A 405 -10.27 -6.81 -21.89
C ALA A 405 -9.47 -7.17 -23.16
N GLY A 406 -8.88 -6.20 -23.87
CA GLY A 406 -8.13 -6.42 -25.10
C GLY A 406 -7.02 -7.47 -24.94
N LYS A 407 -6.44 -7.92 -26.07
CA LYS A 407 -5.45 -9.02 -26.23
C LYS A 407 -4.21 -9.00 -25.31
N HIS A 408 -4.07 -7.98 -24.47
CA HIS A 408 -2.92 -7.72 -23.61
C HIS A 408 -3.09 -8.27 -22.19
N VAL A 409 -4.31 -8.58 -21.72
CA VAL A 409 -4.56 -9.11 -20.36
C VAL A 409 -3.96 -10.51 -20.16
N GLU A 410 -4.01 -11.35 -21.20
CA GLU A 410 -3.48 -12.73 -21.17
C GLU A 410 -1.94 -12.77 -21.02
N ASN A 411 -1.25 -11.67 -21.36
CA ASN A 411 0.21 -11.55 -21.28
C ASN A 411 0.71 -10.77 -20.04
N CYS A 412 -0.20 -10.33 -19.16
CA CYS A 412 0.16 -9.64 -17.92
C CYS A 412 0.78 -10.61 -16.89
N GLY A 413 2.10 -10.70 -16.86
CA GLY A 413 2.81 -11.51 -15.86
C GLY A 413 2.97 -10.84 -14.49
N SER A 414 2.56 -9.58 -14.33
CA SER A 414 2.68 -8.84 -13.06
C SER A 414 1.38 -8.89 -12.26
N PRO A 415 1.40 -9.40 -11.02
CA PRO A 415 0.22 -9.50 -10.16
C PRO A 415 -0.36 -8.13 -9.74
N ALA A 416 0.53 -7.17 -9.50
CA ALA A 416 0.17 -5.77 -9.25
C ALA A 416 -0.64 -5.16 -10.40
N ALA A 417 -0.30 -5.51 -11.64
CA ALA A 417 -1.03 -5.06 -12.82
C ALA A 417 -2.39 -5.77 -12.94
N LEU A 418 -2.46 -7.08 -12.66
CA LEU A 418 -3.72 -7.83 -12.66
C LEU A 418 -4.71 -7.30 -11.60
N MET A 419 -4.23 -6.99 -10.39
CA MET A 419 -5.06 -6.37 -9.36
C MET A 419 -5.55 -4.97 -9.78
N SER A 420 -4.67 -4.16 -10.35
CA SER A 420 -5.05 -2.83 -10.86
C SER A 420 -6.06 -2.93 -12.00
N PHE A 421 -5.91 -3.92 -12.87
CA PHE A 421 -6.87 -4.22 -13.94
C PHE A 421 -8.24 -4.64 -13.39
N GLY A 422 -8.26 -5.59 -12.45
CA GLY A 422 -9.48 -6.03 -11.79
C GLY A 422 -10.23 -4.87 -11.13
N MET A 423 -9.50 -3.99 -10.44
CA MET A 423 -10.11 -2.80 -9.85
C MET A 423 -10.62 -1.80 -10.88
N SER A 424 -9.93 -1.65 -12.02
CA SER A 424 -10.38 -0.80 -13.13
C SER A 424 -11.70 -1.28 -13.72
N ALA A 425 -11.86 -2.60 -13.87
CA ALA A 425 -13.11 -3.23 -14.27
C ALA A 425 -14.20 -3.01 -13.21
N ALA A 426 -13.86 -3.18 -11.92
CA ALA A 426 -14.80 -2.94 -10.82
C ALA A 426 -15.33 -1.50 -10.84
N ILE A 427 -14.46 -0.49 -10.96
CA ILE A 427 -14.84 0.93 -11.05
C ILE A 427 -15.78 1.19 -12.24
N LEU A 428 -15.51 0.56 -13.38
CA LEU A 428 -16.37 0.67 -14.55
C LEU A 428 -17.78 0.13 -14.27
N TRP A 429 -17.87 -1.06 -13.67
CA TRP A 429 -19.15 -1.65 -13.30
C TRP A 429 -19.89 -0.85 -12.22
N ILE A 430 -19.18 -0.31 -11.22
CA ILE A 430 -19.76 0.57 -10.19
C ILE A 430 -20.37 1.79 -10.85
N SER A 431 -19.65 2.38 -11.80
CA SER A 431 -20.11 3.56 -12.53
C SER A 431 -21.41 3.23 -13.26
N TYR A 432 -21.47 2.17 -14.08
CA TYR A 432 -22.74 1.80 -14.73
C TYR A 432 -23.84 1.27 -13.79
N GLY A 433 -23.58 1.18 -12.48
CA GLY A 433 -24.52 0.73 -11.45
C GLY A 433 -24.69 -0.80 -11.36
N LEU A 434 -23.76 -1.56 -11.92
CA LEU A 434 -23.79 -3.03 -11.93
C LEU A 434 -22.98 -3.58 -10.75
N HIS A 435 -23.49 -3.37 -9.55
CA HIS A 435 -22.77 -3.61 -8.29
C HIS A 435 -22.34 -5.07 -8.07
N GLN A 436 -23.15 -6.05 -8.49
CA GLN A 436 -22.78 -7.46 -8.36
C GLN A 436 -21.55 -7.84 -9.20
N ASN A 437 -21.41 -7.27 -10.41
CA ASN A 437 -20.22 -7.51 -11.24
C ASN A 437 -19.00 -6.85 -10.60
N ALA A 438 -19.17 -5.62 -10.08
CA ALA A 438 -18.11 -4.95 -9.35
C ALA A 438 -17.64 -5.74 -8.12
N LYS A 439 -18.57 -6.34 -7.38
CA LYS A 439 -18.28 -7.21 -6.24
C LYS A 439 -17.41 -8.40 -6.62
N LEU A 440 -17.75 -9.11 -7.69
CA LEU A 440 -16.95 -10.24 -8.19
C LEU A 440 -15.52 -9.83 -8.54
N HIS A 441 -15.35 -8.67 -9.19
CA HIS A 441 -14.00 -8.15 -9.47
C HIS A 441 -13.24 -7.72 -8.22
N CYS A 442 -13.91 -7.15 -7.21
CA CYS A 442 -13.29 -6.82 -5.93
C CYS A 442 -12.87 -8.09 -5.16
N GLU A 443 -13.72 -9.12 -5.13
CA GLU A 443 -13.39 -10.43 -4.55
C GLU A 443 -12.20 -11.08 -5.25
N MET A 444 -12.15 -11.01 -6.59
CA MET A 444 -10.99 -11.46 -7.37
C MET A 444 -9.70 -10.73 -6.96
N VAL A 445 -9.74 -9.40 -6.79
CA VAL A 445 -8.58 -8.62 -6.34
C VAL A 445 -8.12 -9.06 -4.95
N LEU A 446 -9.06 -9.29 -4.03
CA LEU A 446 -8.74 -9.78 -2.67
C LEU A 446 -8.17 -11.20 -2.70
N HIS A 447 -8.67 -12.08 -3.58
CA HIS A 447 -8.11 -13.42 -3.76
C HIS A 447 -6.69 -13.40 -4.32
N LEU A 448 -6.43 -12.56 -5.34
CA LEU A 448 -5.10 -12.40 -5.92
C LEU A 448 -4.07 -11.88 -4.90
N CYS A 449 -4.51 -11.01 -3.98
CA CYS A 449 -3.69 -10.53 -2.87
C CYS A 449 -3.26 -11.68 -1.93
N TYR A 450 -4.13 -12.68 -1.70
CA TYR A 450 -3.86 -13.81 -0.81
C TYR A 450 -3.02 -14.92 -1.47
N THR A 451 -3.21 -15.19 -2.77
CA THR A 451 -2.55 -16.31 -3.46
C THR A 451 -1.05 -16.12 -3.70
N GLU A 452 -0.53 -14.92 -3.48
CA GLU A 452 0.88 -14.59 -3.71
C GLU A 452 1.69 -14.42 -2.44
N ILE A 453 1.55 -15.37 -1.52
CA ILE A 453 2.62 -15.65 -0.57
C ILE A 453 3.83 -16.08 -1.40
N ASN A 454 4.72 -15.12 -1.66
CA ASN A 454 6.01 -15.38 -2.27
C ASN A 454 6.69 -16.42 -1.36
N PRO A 455 7.09 -17.62 -1.84
CA PRO A 455 7.62 -18.71 -0.99
C PRO A 455 8.93 -18.37 -0.24
N ARG A 456 9.37 -17.11 -0.30
CA ARG A 456 10.50 -16.54 0.45
C ARG A 456 10.08 -15.71 1.66
N HIS A 457 8.82 -15.28 1.74
CA HIS A 457 8.28 -14.45 2.82
C HIS A 457 6.86 -14.90 3.13
N GLU A 458 6.72 -15.76 4.15
CA GLU A 458 5.43 -16.30 4.60
C GLU A 458 4.41 -15.21 5.03
N ASP A 459 4.87 -13.98 5.28
CA ASP A 459 4.06 -12.85 5.75
C ASP A 459 3.90 -11.66 4.76
N TRP A 460 4.37 -11.77 3.50
CA TRP A 460 4.39 -10.62 2.59
C TRP A 460 3.09 -10.46 1.80
N ILE A 461 2.20 -9.57 2.26
CA ILE A 461 0.98 -9.18 1.55
C ILE A 461 1.26 -7.94 0.69
N PHE A 462 0.91 -8.00 -0.59
CA PHE A 462 0.96 -6.83 -1.48
C PHE A 462 -0.28 -5.95 -1.28
N ILE A 463 -0.09 -4.81 -0.61
CA ILE A 463 -1.14 -3.85 -0.28
C ILE A 463 -1.03 -2.65 -1.22
N ASN A 464 -1.83 -2.66 -2.27
CA ASN A 464 -2.02 -1.49 -3.14
C ASN A 464 -3.33 -0.77 -2.84
N GLU A 465 -3.46 0.43 -3.42
CA GLU A 465 -4.71 1.19 -3.45
C GLU A 465 -5.91 0.32 -3.90
N SER A 466 -5.71 -0.55 -4.89
CA SER A 466 -6.74 -1.46 -5.40
C SER A 466 -7.31 -2.40 -4.34
N VAL A 467 -6.48 -2.97 -3.47
CA VAL A 467 -6.90 -3.87 -2.37
C VAL A 467 -7.70 -3.10 -1.32
N ILE A 468 -7.24 -1.90 -0.94
CA ILE A 468 -7.96 -1.07 0.04
C ILE A 468 -9.31 -0.61 -0.51
N LEU A 469 -9.36 -0.19 -1.79
CA LEU A 469 -10.61 0.18 -2.44
C LEU A 469 -11.57 -1.02 -2.59
N ALA A 470 -11.05 -2.23 -2.81
CA ALA A 470 -11.85 -3.45 -2.82
C ALA A 470 -12.46 -3.74 -1.44
N PHE A 471 -11.70 -3.59 -0.35
CA PHE A 471 -12.23 -3.70 1.03
C PHE A 471 -13.32 -2.65 1.30
N VAL A 472 -13.08 -1.39 0.93
CA VAL A 472 -14.05 -0.29 1.08
C VAL A 472 -15.33 -0.60 0.31
N PHE A 473 -15.23 -1.05 -0.94
CA PHE A 473 -16.40 -1.39 -1.75
C PHE A 473 -17.19 -2.57 -1.16
N CYS A 474 -16.52 -3.68 -0.85
CA CYS A 474 -17.15 -4.87 -0.29
C CYS A 474 -17.82 -4.57 1.06
N SER A 475 -17.18 -3.77 1.92
CA SER A 475 -17.77 -3.34 3.19
C SER A 475 -19.03 -2.50 2.98
N ARG A 476 -18.98 -1.51 2.08
CA ARG A 476 -20.15 -0.69 1.75
C ARG A 476 -21.31 -1.52 1.17
N TYR A 477 -20.99 -2.49 0.31
CA TYR A 477 -22.00 -3.39 -0.25
C TYR A 477 -22.60 -4.31 0.82
N ALA A 478 -21.78 -4.80 1.77
CA ALA A 478 -22.25 -5.63 2.89
C ALA A 478 -23.25 -4.90 3.79
N ILE A 479 -23.07 -3.59 4.04
CA ILE A 479 -24.06 -2.77 4.76
C ILE A 479 -25.41 -2.71 4.04
N GLN A 480 -25.40 -2.56 2.71
CA GLN A 480 -26.63 -2.57 1.91
C GLN A 480 -27.31 -3.95 1.91
N ASP A 481 -26.55 -5.02 2.16
CA ASP A 481 -27.05 -6.39 2.36
C ASP A 481 -27.39 -6.71 3.82
N TYR A 482 -27.44 -5.70 4.69
CA TYR A 482 -27.70 -5.79 6.14
C TYR A 482 -26.69 -6.63 6.94
N ASP A 483 -25.51 -6.87 6.38
CA ASP A 483 -24.41 -7.58 7.05
C ASP A 483 -23.45 -6.61 7.73
N TYR A 484 -23.85 -6.14 8.91
CA TYR A 484 -23.07 -5.19 9.71
C TYR A 484 -21.76 -5.78 10.25
N VAL A 485 -21.72 -7.09 10.50
CA VAL A 485 -20.55 -7.76 11.09
C VAL A 485 -19.44 -7.84 10.05
N THR A 486 -19.73 -8.36 8.87
CA THR A 486 -18.75 -8.43 7.78
C THR A 486 -18.29 -7.05 7.33
N ALA A 487 -19.20 -6.07 7.28
CA ALA A 487 -18.81 -4.70 6.94
C ALA A 487 -17.80 -4.08 7.93
N GLY A 488 -18.01 -4.31 9.23
CA GLY A 488 -17.12 -3.83 10.29
C GLY A 488 -15.75 -4.52 10.23
N THR A 489 -15.72 -5.84 10.15
CA THR A 489 -14.47 -6.62 10.12
C THR A 489 -13.61 -6.26 8.89
N LEU A 490 -14.22 -6.08 7.71
CA LEU A 490 -13.49 -5.67 6.51
C LEU A 490 -12.82 -4.29 6.66
N LEU A 491 -13.47 -3.34 7.34
CA LEU A 491 -12.90 -2.01 7.59
C LEU A 491 -11.88 -2.00 8.71
N GLU A 492 -12.01 -2.86 9.72
CA GLU A 492 -10.98 -3.06 10.75
C GLU A 492 -9.70 -3.63 10.13
N ILE A 493 -9.84 -4.62 9.24
CA ILE A 493 -8.73 -5.15 8.46
C ILE A 493 -8.10 -4.03 7.62
N ALA A 494 -8.90 -3.30 6.84
CA ALA A 494 -8.38 -2.18 6.04
C ALA A 494 -7.67 -1.12 6.89
N ASP A 495 -8.16 -0.85 8.11
CA ASP A 495 -7.53 0.10 9.04
C ASP A 495 -6.15 -0.34 9.51
N SER A 496 -5.99 -1.64 9.77
CA SER A 496 -4.72 -2.23 10.21
C SER A 496 -3.64 -2.21 9.13
N LEU A 497 -4.06 -2.20 7.86
CA LEU A 497 -3.21 -2.26 6.68
C LEU A 497 -2.75 -0.89 6.18
N VAL A 498 -3.45 0.19 6.55
CA VAL A 498 -3.20 1.54 6.01
C VAL A 498 -2.46 2.42 7.02
N PRO A 499 -1.31 3.02 6.65
CA PRO A 499 -0.62 3.99 7.51
C PRO A 499 -1.50 5.20 7.84
N PRO A 500 -1.37 5.76 9.06
CA PRO A 500 -2.28 6.81 9.56
C PRO A 500 -2.27 8.11 8.74
N PHE A 501 -1.17 8.41 8.03
CA PHE A 501 -1.00 9.66 7.27
C PHE A 501 -1.24 9.52 5.76
N SER A 502 -1.73 8.35 5.30
CA SER A 502 -1.92 8.07 3.88
C SER A 502 -3.21 8.69 3.32
N GLU A 503 -3.22 9.06 2.03
CA GLU A 503 -4.46 9.40 1.30
C GLU A 503 -5.50 8.27 1.37
N LEU A 504 -5.04 7.03 1.40
CA LEU A 504 -5.89 5.84 1.52
C LEU A 504 -6.62 5.78 2.88
N ARG A 505 -6.06 6.40 3.92
CA ARG A 505 -6.68 6.45 5.25
C ARG A 505 -7.96 7.25 5.20
N LYS A 506 -7.96 8.38 4.48
CA LYS A 506 -9.16 9.19 4.24
C LYS A 506 -10.28 8.37 3.60
N ALA A 507 -9.95 7.51 2.62
CA ALA A 507 -10.95 6.67 1.95
C ALA A 507 -11.57 5.63 2.91
N VAL A 508 -10.75 5.01 3.77
CA VAL A 508 -11.22 4.06 4.80
C VAL A 508 -12.07 4.78 5.86
N ASP A 509 -11.63 5.94 6.33
CA ASP A 509 -12.35 6.72 7.34
C ASP A 509 -13.70 7.24 6.81
N ILE A 510 -13.76 7.71 5.55
CA ILE A 510 -15.01 8.06 4.86
C ILE A 510 -15.93 6.84 4.81
N ALA A 511 -15.41 5.66 4.43
CA ALA A 511 -16.22 4.44 4.35
C ALA A 511 -16.79 4.01 5.71
N LYS A 512 -15.99 4.11 6.79
CA LYS A 512 -16.43 3.86 8.17
C LYS A 512 -17.58 4.79 8.55
N LEU A 513 -17.42 6.09 8.36
CA LEU A 513 -18.45 7.08 8.70
C LEU A 513 -19.72 6.89 7.87
N CYS A 514 -19.60 6.58 6.57
CA CYS A 514 -20.76 6.26 5.73
C CYS A 514 -21.50 5.01 6.23
N ASN A 515 -20.77 3.94 6.59
CA ASN A 515 -21.37 2.72 7.13
C ASN A 515 -22.06 2.94 8.47
N GLU A 516 -21.46 3.75 9.36
CA GLU A 516 -22.07 4.17 10.61
C GLU A 516 -23.36 4.97 10.36
N CYS A 517 -23.34 5.91 9.41
CA CYS A 517 -24.52 6.68 9.03
C CYS A 517 -25.66 5.75 8.55
N GLU A 518 -25.39 4.81 7.64
CA GLU A 518 -26.39 3.84 7.17
C GLU A 518 -26.93 2.96 8.32
N SER A 519 -26.05 2.40 9.15
CA SER A 519 -26.47 1.55 10.28
C SER A 519 -27.33 2.31 11.27
N ASN A 520 -26.97 3.56 11.57
CA ASN A 520 -27.73 4.43 12.46
C ASN A 520 -29.07 4.86 11.85
N LEU A 521 -29.13 5.06 10.53
CA LEU A 521 -30.39 5.32 9.82
C LEU A 521 -31.33 4.10 9.86
N HIS A 522 -30.83 2.88 9.66
CA HIS A 522 -31.65 1.66 9.76
C HIS A 522 -32.21 1.47 11.19
N LYS A 523 -31.42 1.81 12.21
CA LYS A 523 -31.78 1.66 13.63
C LYS A 523 -32.54 2.85 14.23
N ASP A 524 -32.88 3.88 13.44
CA ASP A 524 -33.50 5.14 13.90
C ASP A 524 -32.69 5.91 14.98
N ARG A 525 -31.36 5.79 15.01
CA ARG A 525 -30.49 6.49 15.96
C ARG A 525 -30.02 7.85 15.44
N PHE A 526 -30.92 8.83 15.44
CA PHE A 526 -30.68 10.13 14.80
C PHE A 526 -29.60 11.00 15.46
N SER A 527 -29.39 10.89 16.77
CA SER A 527 -28.34 11.64 17.49
C SER A 527 -26.95 11.17 17.10
N GLU A 528 -26.72 9.86 17.13
CA GLU A 528 -25.49 9.20 16.70
C GLU A 528 -25.25 9.45 15.20
N CYS A 529 -26.29 9.32 14.38
CA CYS A 529 -26.21 9.63 12.94
C CYS A 529 -25.78 11.07 12.67
N ARG A 530 -26.28 12.04 13.44
CA ARG A 530 -25.87 13.45 13.28
C ARG A 530 -24.40 13.65 13.61
N ALA A 531 -23.91 13.03 14.69
CA ALA A 531 -22.50 13.10 15.05
C ALA A 531 -21.59 12.51 13.96
N SER A 532 -21.97 11.35 13.39
CA SER A 532 -21.24 10.75 12.25
C SER A 532 -21.30 11.63 10.99
N ILE A 533 -22.43 12.29 10.71
CA ILE A 533 -22.55 13.24 9.59
C ILE A 533 -21.65 14.46 9.78
N ASP A 534 -21.61 15.03 10.99
CA ASP A 534 -20.77 16.19 11.30
C ASP A 534 -19.28 15.83 11.19
N ALA A 535 -18.89 14.62 11.59
CA ALA A 535 -17.55 14.08 11.36
C ALA A 535 -17.26 13.85 9.87
N LEU A 536 -18.22 13.33 9.11
CA LEU A 536 -18.10 13.10 7.67
C LEU A 536 -17.93 14.42 6.91
N ALA A 537 -18.61 15.50 7.34
CA ALA A 537 -18.51 16.81 6.71
C ALA A 537 -17.10 17.40 6.73
N LEU A 538 -16.24 17.00 7.68
CA LEU A 538 -14.84 17.41 7.75
C LEU A 538 -13.98 16.74 6.65
N LEU A 539 -14.39 15.55 6.17
CA LEU A 539 -13.66 14.77 5.17
C LEU A 539 -14.27 14.91 3.76
N SER A 540 -15.59 14.74 3.66
CA SER A 540 -16.37 14.80 2.42
C SER A 540 -17.67 15.58 2.65
N PRO A 541 -17.72 16.88 2.30
CA PRO A 541 -18.92 17.69 2.49
C PRO A 541 -20.10 17.21 1.63
N ALA A 542 -19.82 16.73 0.41
CA ALA A 542 -20.85 16.25 -0.52
C ALA A 542 -21.60 15.02 0.02
N ASP A 543 -20.86 14.02 0.54
CA ASP A 543 -21.48 12.82 1.10
C ASP A 543 -22.26 13.13 2.39
N ALA A 544 -21.72 14.01 3.24
CA ALA A 544 -22.38 14.44 4.47
C ALA A 544 -23.74 15.12 4.20
N GLU A 545 -23.81 15.96 3.18
CA GLU A 545 -25.06 16.61 2.78
C GLU A 545 -26.10 15.60 2.25
N LEU A 546 -25.69 14.58 1.48
CA LEU A 546 -26.59 13.51 1.03
C LEU A 546 -27.19 12.72 2.21
N TYR A 547 -26.36 12.35 3.19
CA TYR A 547 -26.84 11.68 4.41
C TYR A 547 -27.72 12.58 5.27
N LYS A 548 -27.44 13.88 5.34
CA LYS A 548 -28.26 14.85 6.04
C LYS A 548 -29.65 14.98 5.43
N VAL A 549 -29.76 14.96 4.10
CA VAL A 549 -31.05 14.95 3.40
C VAL A 549 -31.81 13.65 3.71
N ARG A 550 -31.17 12.49 3.65
CA ARG A 550 -31.79 11.20 4.00
C ARG A 550 -32.28 11.18 5.46
N MET A 551 -31.48 11.69 6.40
CA MET A 551 -31.87 11.83 7.80
C MET A 551 -33.13 12.70 7.94
N TYR A 552 -33.21 13.85 7.27
CA TYR A 552 -34.40 14.70 7.29
C TYR A 552 -35.62 14.05 6.65
N GLN A 553 -35.44 13.24 5.60
CA GLN A 553 -36.50 12.42 5.01
C GLN A 553 -37.04 11.41 6.03
N HIS A 554 -36.18 10.69 6.75
CA HIS A 554 -36.60 9.74 7.80
C HIS A 554 -37.32 10.42 8.96
N LEU A 555 -36.90 11.64 9.34
CA LEU A 555 -37.55 12.46 10.37
C LEU A 555 -38.89 13.07 9.91
N GLY A 556 -39.23 12.99 8.62
CA GLY A 556 -40.42 13.62 8.04
C GLY A 556 -40.31 15.15 7.86
N ASN A 557 -39.11 15.73 8.00
CA ASN A 557 -38.90 17.17 7.81
C ASN A 557 -38.54 17.49 6.36
N TYR A 558 -39.54 17.35 5.48
CA TYR A 558 -39.32 17.42 4.04
C TYR A 558 -38.95 18.82 3.52
N GLU A 559 -39.42 19.89 4.18
CA GLU A 559 -39.08 21.27 3.78
C GLU A 559 -37.58 21.55 3.90
N ARG A 560 -36.96 21.12 5.00
CA ARG A 560 -35.52 21.26 5.20
C ARG A 560 -34.73 20.39 4.23
N ALA A 561 -35.22 19.18 3.95
CA ALA A 561 -34.62 18.30 2.95
C ALA A 561 -34.60 18.95 1.56
N ILE A 562 -35.74 19.49 1.08
CA ILE A 562 -35.82 20.15 -0.23
C ILE A 562 -34.94 21.41 -0.30
N LYS A 563 -34.89 22.22 0.78
CA LYS A 563 -34.01 23.40 0.84
C LYS A 563 -32.53 23.02 0.69
N LEU A 564 -32.10 21.94 1.36
CA LEU A 564 -30.74 21.41 1.22
C LEU A 564 -30.50 20.88 -0.19
N ILE A 565 -31.45 20.12 -0.75
CA ILE A 565 -31.32 19.57 -2.10
C ILE A 565 -31.19 20.67 -3.15
N ASN A 566 -31.96 21.76 -3.04
CA ASN A 566 -31.86 22.87 -3.99
C ASN A 566 -30.64 23.76 -3.73
N GLY A 567 -30.04 23.68 -2.54
CA GLY A 567 -28.82 24.40 -2.16
C GLY A 567 -27.53 23.69 -2.59
N PHE A 568 -27.60 22.44 -3.04
CA PHE A 568 -26.44 21.78 -3.65
C PHE A 568 -25.96 22.64 -4.83
N PRO A 569 -24.65 22.98 -4.88
CA PRO A 569 -24.13 23.66 -6.06
C PRO A 569 -24.46 22.79 -7.28
N PRO A 570 -24.87 23.37 -8.42
CA PRO A 570 -24.91 22.62 -9.66
C PRO A 570 -23.46 22.21 -9.90
N THR A 571 -23.10 20.99 -9.48
CA THR A 571 -21.72 20.50 -9.49
C THR A 571 -21.21 20.77 -10.88
N SER A 572 -20.18 21.61 -10.99
CA SER A 572 -19.58 21.93 -12.27
C SER A 572 -19.32 20.60 -12.98
N VAL A 573 -19.57 20.60 -14.28
CA VAL A 573 -19.49 19.44 -15.19
C VAL A 573 -18.12 18.72 -15.14
N GLU A 574 -17.16 19.25 -14.38
CA GLU A 574 -15.74 19.13 -14.62
C GLU A 574 -15.05 17.98 -13.88
N ASN A 575 -15.65 17.28 -12.89
CA ASN A 575 -14.92 16.17 -12.24
C ASN A 575 -15.73 14.95 -11.76
N SER A 576 -17.05 15.06 -11.60
CA SER A 576 -17.96 13.95 -11.25
C SER A 576 -19.45 14.33 -11.43
N GLY A 577 -19.72 15.50 -12.02
CA GLY A 577 -20.99 16.25 -11.89
C GLY A 577 -22.23 15.55 -12.45
N SER A 578 -22.07 14.63 -13.40
CA SER A 578 -23.20 13.89 -13.97
C SER A 578 -23.76 12.81 -13.04
N TYR A 579 -22.95 12.15 -12.20
CA TYR A 579 -23.46 11.16 -11.24
C TYR A 579 -24.05 11.80 -9.99
N GLY A 580 -23.38 12.83 -9.47
CA GLY A 580 -23.86 13.58 -8.31
C GLY A 580 -25.25 14.18 -8.57
N SER A 581 -25.44 14.78 -9.75
CA SER A 581 -26.74 15.31 -10.16
C SER A 581 -27.81 14.21 -10.30
N VAL A 582 -27.50 13.06 -10.89
CA VAL A 582 -28.45 11.93 -11.01
C VAL A 582 -28.88 11.40 -9.63
N ILE A 583 -27.94 11.25 -8.68
CA ILE A 583 -28.25 10.83 -7.30
C ILE A 583 -29.10 11.89 -6.59
N GLN A 584 -28.79 13.17 -6.79
CA GLN A 584 -29.57 14.29 -6.26
C GLN A 584 -31.01 14.27 -6.80
N PHE A 585 -31.21 14.03 -8.10
CA PHE A 585 -32.54 13.89 -8.70
C PHE A 585 -33.30 12.70 -8.14
N LEU A 586 -32.64 11.56 -7.92
CA LEU A 586 -33.25 10.37 -7.31
C LEU A 586 -33.66 10.61 -5.85
N LEU A 587 -32.82 11.31 -5.09
CA LEU A 587 -33.13 11.65 -3.70
C LEU A 587 -34.27 12.68 -3.63
N LYS A 588 -34.24 13.68 -4.51
CA LYS A 588 -35.30 14.69 -4.65
C LYS A 588 -36.63 14.06 -5.01
N SER A 589 -36.64 13.12 -5.97
CA SER A 589 -37.87 12.44 -6.38
C SER A 589 -38.46 11.63 -5.22
N ARG A 590 -37.65 10.90 -4.46
CA ARG A 590 -38.10 10.16 -3.26
C ARG A 590 -38.75 11.07 -2.22
N VAL A 591 -38.12 12.19 -1.89
CA VAL A 591 -38.68 13.18 -0.94
C VAL A 591 -39.98 13.77 -1.48
N LEU A 592 -40.05 14.13 -2.77
CA LEU A 592 -41.26 14.68 -3.39
C LEU A 592 -42.40 13.68 -3.48
N ILE A 593 -42.09 12.39 -3.72
CA ILE A 593 -43.06 11.30 -3.66
C ILE A 593 -43.64 11.22 -2.27
N ASP A 594 -42.83 11.27 -1.22
CA ASP A 594 -43.31 11.20 0.17
C ASP A 594 -44.24 12.37 0.58
N ILE A 595 -44.13 13.53 -0.09
CA ILE A 595 -45.03 14.69 0.06
C ILE A 595 -46.26 14.64 -0.87
N ASP A 596 -46.30 13.68 -1.81
CA ASP A 596 -47.30 13.54 -2.88
C ASP A 596 -47.34 14.73 -3.90
N SER A 597 -46.20 15.40 -4.12
CA SER A 597 -46.10 16.55 -5.05
C SER A 597 -46.08 16.14 -6.54
N ASP A 598 -46.74 16.94 -7.40
CA ASP A 598 -46.70 16.82 -8.87
C ASP A 598 -45.30 16.96 -9.46
N ASN A 599 -44.43 17.74 -8.82
CA ASN A 599 -43.07 18.00 -9.28
C ASN A 599 -42.17 16.74 -9.24
N SER A 600 -42.62 15.67 -8.59
CA SER A 600 -41.93 14.37 -8.56
C SER A 600 -41.75 13.79 -9.97
N PHE A 601 -42.77 13.86 -10.83
CA PHE A 601 -42.70 13.33 -12.20
C PHE A 601 -41.67 14.05 -13.05
N GLN A 602 -41.63 15.38 -12.97
CA GLN A 602 -40.63 16.18 -13.70
C GLN A 602 -39.21 15.80 -13.27
N CYS A 603 -38.94 15.71 -11.96
CA CYS A 603 -37.63 15.32 -11.45
C CYS A 603 -37.23 13.90 -11.89
N ILE A 604 -38.18 12.96 -11.95
CA ILE A 604 -37.92 11.58 -12.41
C ILE A 604 -37.60 11.57 -13.91
N LEU A 605 -38.35 12.29 -14.73
CA LEU A 605 -38.14 12.32 -16.18
C LEU A 605 -36.80 12.99 -16.54
N GLU A 606 -36.42 14.06 -15.83
CA GLU A 606 -35.10 14.69 -15.96
C GLU A 606 -33.97 13.72 -15.59
N GLY A 607 -34.13 12.97 -14.48
CA GLY A 607 -33.20 11.92 -14.09
C GLY A 607 -33.08 10.79 -15.11
N LEU A 608 -34.19 10.33 -15.67
CA LEU A 608 -34.22 9.29 -16.71
C LEU A 608 -33.50 9.72 -17.98
N ALA A 609 -33.69 10.97 -18.43
CA ALA A 609 -33.00 11.50 -19.60
C ALA A 609 -31.47 11.52 -19.41
N LEU A 610 -30.99 11.82 -18.19
CA LEU A 610 -29.58 11.73 -17.86
C LEU A 610 -29.10 10.28 -17.81
N CYS A 611 -29.86 9.36 -17.23
CA CYS A 611 -29.51 7.94 -17.20
C CYS A 611 -29.39 7.35 -18.62
N GLU A 612 -30.29 7.70 -19.54
CA GLU A 612 -30.23 7.28 -20.95
C GLU A 612 -29.00 7.85 -21.65
N ARG A 613 -28.70 9.14 -21.44
CA ARG A 613 -27.51 9.79 -22.02
C ARG A 613 -26.20 9.14 -21.59
N TYR A 614 -26.12 8.68 -20.35
CA TYR A 614 -24.89 8.10 -19.76
C TYR A 614 -24.91 6.57 -19.66
N ASN A 615 -25.92 5.90 -20.22
CA ASN A 615 -26.08 4.44 -20.17
C ASN A 615 -26.14 3.84 -18.74
N LEU A 616 -26.75 4.56 -17.79
CA LEU A 616 -26.86 4.16 -16.37
C LEU A 616 -28.06 3.23 -16.13
N ARG A 617 -28.01 2.03 -16.69
CA ARG A 617 -29.16 1.10 -16.72
C ARG A 617 -29.75 0.75 -15.35
N TYR A 618 -28.90 0.59 -14.34
CA TYR A 618 -29.39 0.28 -12.99
C TYR A 618 -30.10 1.48 -12.36
N LEU A 619 -29.53 2.68 -12.47
CA LEU A 619 -30.20 3.91 -11.98
C LEU A 619 -31.48 4.21 -12.76
N GLU A 620 -31.50 3.96 -14.07
CA GLU A 620 -32.72 4.04 -14.90
C GLU A 620 -33.83 3.12 -14.35
N CYS A 621 -33.47 1.88 -13.98
CA CYS A 621 -34.38 0.94 -13.34
C CYS A 621 -34.89 1.46 -11.98
N MET A 622 -34.03 2.09 -11.18
CA MET A 622 -34.42 2.71 -9.91
C MET A 622 -35.37 3.90 -10.11
N PHE A 623 -35.13 4.78 -11.09
CA PHE A 623 -36.08 5.85 -11.43
C PHE A 623 -37.42 5.30 -11.94
N LYS A 624 -37.40 4.23 -12.76
CA LYS A 624 -38.63 3.55 -13.21
C LYS A 624 -39.39 2.92 -12.03
N LEU A 625 -38.69 2.38 -11.03
CA LEU A 625 -39.31 1.88 -9.80
C LEU A 625 -39.98 3.01 -9.01
N GLU A 626 -39.29 4.13 -8.81
CA GLU A 626 -39.87 5.31 -8.13
C GLU A 626 -41.03 5.92 -8.95
N LEU A 627 -40.98 5.87 -10.28
CA LEU A 627 -42.08 6.28 -11.15
C LEU A 627 -43.32 5.41 -10.94
N VAL A 628 -43.13 4.09 -10.82
CA VAL A 628 -44.22 3.16 -10.51
C VAL A 628 -44.81 3.46 -9.13
N ARG A 629 -43.97 3.75 -8.13
CA ARG A 629 -44.41 4.15 -6.78
C ARG A 629 -45.20 5.47 -6.80
N ALA A 630 -44.72 6.48 -7.52
CA ALA A 630 -45.41 7.77 -7.70
C ALA A 630 -46.78 7.60 -8.38
N ARG A 631 -46.87 6.75 -9.41
CA ARG A 631 -48.13 6.44 -10.10
C ARG A 631 -49.09 5.60 -9.25
N SER A 632 -48.57 4.69 -8.43
CA SER A 632 -49.36 3.86 -7.51
C SER A 632 -50.17 4.74 -6.54
N ARG A 633 -49.53 5.77 -5.96
CA ARG A 633 -50.20 6.71 -5.04
C ARG A 633 -51.33 7.54 -5.69
N ARG A 634 -51.33 7.66 -7.01
CA ARG A 634 -52.32 8.40 -7.80
C ARG A 634 -53.40 7.54 -8.45
N ASN A 635 -53.51 6.27 -8.07
CA ASN A 635 -54.53 5.34 -8.57
C ASN A 635 -54.54 5.16 -10.11
N PHE A 636 -53.36 5.15 -10.73
CA PHE A 636 -53.24 4.75 -12.14
C PHE A 636 -53.61 3.28 -12.36
N SER A 637 -53.90 2.92 -13.62
CA SER A 637 -54.31 1.56 -14.00
C SER A 637 -53.28 0.50 -13.60
N LYS A 638 -53.68 -0.41 -12.70
CA LYS A 638 -52.88 -1.55 -12.20
C LYS A 638 -52.13 -2.37 -13.28
N PRO A 639 -52.74 -2.73 -14.43
CA PRO A 639 -52.01 -3.47 -15.47
C PRO A 639 -50.82 -2.71 -16.08
N SER A 640 -50.92 -1.39 -16.23
CA SER A 640 -49.81 -0.55 -16.74
C SER A 640 -48.65 -0.47 -15.74
N LEU A 641 -48.97 -0.41 -14.44
CA LEU A 641 -47.99 -0.45 -13.36
C LEU A 641 -47.26 -1.78 -13.31
N LYS A 642 -48.01 -2.88 -13.43
CA LYS A 642 -47.44 -4.23 -13.42
C LYS A 642 -46.49 -4.46 -14.59
N SER A 643 -46.87 -4.05 -15.80
CA SER A 643 -45.99 -4.11 -16.97
C SER A 643 -44.70 -3.30 -16.79
N SER A 644 -44.80 -2.10 -16.22
CA SER A 644 -43.63 -1.26 -15.92
C SER A 644 -42.71 -1.93 -14.87
N LEU A 645 -43.30 -2.54 -13.84
CA LEU A 645 -42.56 -3.25 -12.79
C LEU A 645 -41.86 -4.52 -13.32
N ASP A 646 -42.55 -5.28 -14.16
CA ASP A 646 -42.01 -6.51 -14.77
C ASP A 646 -40.78 -6.18 -15.66
N SER A 647 -40.74 -5.00 -16.28
CA SER A 647 -39.57 -4.55 -17.05
C SER A 647 -38.33 -4.25 -16.19
N VAL A 648 -38.53 -3.84 -14.95
CA VAL A 648 -37.46 -3.42 -14.02
C VAL A 648 -36.94 -4.58 -13.17
N THR A 649 -37.81 -5.56 -12.90
CA THR A 649 -37.56 -6.67 -11.97
C THR A 649 -36.26 -7.44 -12.24
N PRO A 650 -35.92 -7.86 -13.49
CA PRO A 650 -34.71 -8.65 -13.74
C PRO A 650 -33.42 -7.93 -13.33
N MET A 651 -33.33 -6.63 -13.61
CA MET A 651 -32.12 -5.84 -13.32
C MET A 651 -31.89 -5.67 -11.81
N ILE A 652 -32.94 -5.39 -11.05
CA ILE A 652 -32.84 -5.22 -9.60
C ILE A 652 -32.55 -6.57 -8.91
N LEU A 653 -33.17 -7.66 -9.35
CA LEU A 653 -32.88 -8.98 -8.78
C LEU A 653 -31.44 -9.44 -9.07
N ALA A 654 -30.91 -9.13 -10.25
CA ALA A 654 -29.56 -9.52 -10.65
C ALA A 654 -28.46 -8.68 -9.98
N HIS A 655 -28.63 -7.36 -9.91
CA HIS A 655 -27.56 -6.43 -9.49
C HIS A 655 -27.84 -5.61 -8.24
N GLY A 656 -29.09 -5.56 -7.78
CA GLY A 656 -29.49 -4.79 -6.59
C GLY A 656 -29.04 -5.45 -5.29
N SER A 657 -28.84 -4.60 -4.27
CA SER A 657 -28.64 -5.04 -2.89
C SER A 657 -29.90 -5.71 -2.34
N LYS A 658 -29.79 -6.39 -1.19
CA LYS A 658 -31.00 -6.88 -0.49
C LYS A 658 -31.97 -5.75 -0.19
N ASP A 659 -31.46 -4.57 0.12
CA ASP A 659 -32.28 -3.39 0.37
C ASP A 659 -33.15 -2.99 -0.82
N ASP A 660 -32.58 -3.00 -2.02
CA ASP A 660 -33.31 -2.69 -3.26
C ASP A 660 -34.29 -3.80 -3.64
N LYS A 661 -33.93 -5.06 -3.38
CA LYS A 661 -34.81 -6.22 -3.61
C LYS A 661 -36.04 -6.18 -2.70
N LEU A 662 -35.87 -5.79 -1.45
CA LEU A 662 -36.97 -5.58 -0.51
C LEU A 662 -37.85 -4.40 -0.90
N LEU A 663 -37.24 -3.30 -1.36
CA LEU A 663 -37.98 -2.16 -1.92
C LEU A 663 -38.81 -2.55 -3.15
N LEU A 664 -38.23 -3.33 -4.07
CA LEU A 664 -38.96 -3.84 -5.24
C LEU A 664 -40.17 -4.68 -4.79
N ARG A 665 -39.98 -5.57 -3.81
CA ARG A 665 -41.04 -6.43 -3.28
C ARG A 665 -42.12 -5.62 -2.58
N SER A 666 -41.77 -4.57 -1.85
CA SER A 666 -42.75 -3.69 -1.20
C SER A 666 -43.57 -2.91 -2.23
N VAL A 667 -42.95 -2.38 -3.28
CA VAL A 667 -43.69 -1.71 -4.38
C VAL A 667 -44.58 -2.71 -5.13
N ARG A 668 -44.15 -3.97 -5.28
CA ARG A 668 -45.00 -5.04 -5.85
C ARG A 668 -46.23 -5.28 -4.99
N ALA A 669 -46.07 -5.35 -3.66
CA ALA A 669 -47.16 -5.51 -2.71
C ALA A 669 -48.15 -4.34 -2.77
N GLU A 670 -47.70 -3.10 -2.98
CA GLU A 670 -48.58 -1.93 -3.14
C GLU A 670 -49.49 -2.03 -4.38
N ILE A 671 -49.07 -2.71 -5.44
CA ILE A 671 -49.81 -2.83 -6.71
C ILE A 671 -50.72 -4.07 -6.74
N SER A 672 -50.38 -5.11 -5.96
CA SER A 672 -51.10 -6.38 -5.87
C SER A 672 -52.55 -6.24 -5.41
N GLU A 673 -53.35 -7.28 -5.64
CA GLU A 673 -54.71 -7.39 -5.11
C GLU A 673 -54.71 -7.67 -3.61
N ASN A 674 -55.81 -7.29 -2.95
CA ASN A 674 -55.93 -7.11 -1.51
C ASN A 674 -55.28 -8.20 -0.64
N ASP A 675 -55.58 -9.48 -0.86
CA ASP A 675 -55.04 -10.57 -0.01
C ASP A 675 -53.56 -10.84 -0.28
N ARG A 676 -53.15 -10.87 -1.55
CA ARG A 676 -51.75 -11.08 -1.94
C ARG A 676 -50.85 -9.91 -1.53
N ALA A 677 -51.37 -8.69 -1.59
CA ALA A 677 -50.69 -7.48 -1.14
C ALA A 677 -50.31 -7.55 0.35
N ILE A 678 -51.19 -8.14 1.17
CA ILE A 678 -50.94 -8.31 2.61
C ILE A 678 -49.87 -9.37 2.84
N GLU A 679 -49.97 -10.53 2.19
CA GLU A 679 -48.99 -11.63 2.34
C GLU A 679 -47.58 -11.20 1.90
N ASP A 680 -47.47 -10.54 0.75
CA ASP A 680 -46.20 -10.04 0.24
C ASP A 680 -45.57 -9.01 1.20
N MET A 681 -46.37 -8.08 1.76
CA MET A 681 -45.88 -7.07 2.69
C MET A 681 -45.54 -7.65 4.06
N ILE A 682 -46.24 -8.69 4.52
CA ILE A 682 -45.88 -9.40 5.76
C ILE A 682 -44.49 -10.01 5.64
N SER A 683 -44.19 -10.67 4.52
CA SER A 683 -42.86 -11.23 4.29
C SER A 683 -41.77 -10.15 4.25
N CYS A 684 -42.03 -8.99 3.62
CA CYS A 684 -41.11 -7.85 3.69
C CYS A 684 -40.90 -7.35 5.14
N TYR A 685 -41.97 -7.25 5.93
CA TYR A 685 -41.90 -6.84 7.33
C TYR A 685 -41.06 -7.81 8.17
N GLU A 686 -41.26 -9.11 8.01
CA GLU A 686 -40.50 -10.14 8.73
C GLU A 686 -38.99 -10.02 8.45
N GLU A 687 -38.63 -9.83 7.18
CA GLU A 687 -37.23 -9.61 6.77
C GLU A 687 -36.67 -8.30 7.35
N TRP A 688 -37.36 -7.16 7.22
CA TRP A 688 -36.90 -5.90 7.80
C TRP A 688 -36.77 -5.95 9.33
N ASN A 689 -37.71 -6.62 10.01
CA ASN A 689 -37.67 -6.79 11.45
C ASN A 689 -36.52 -7.71 11.89
N PHE A 690 -36.20 -8.74 11.10
CA PHE A 690 -35.02 -9.58 11.32
C PHE A 690 -33.71 -8.78 11.18
N PHE A 691 -33.62 -7.92 10.17
CA PHE A 691 -32.44 -7.07 9.95
C PHE A 691 -32.37 -5.84 10.88
N GLY A 692 -33.46 -5.53 11.57
CA GLY A 692 -33.54 -4.40 12.50
C GLY A 692 -33.72 -3.03 11.82
N ASP A 693 -34.29 -2.98 10.60
CA ASP A 693 -34.68 -1.70 9.96
C ASP A 693 -36.01 -1.22 10.53
N VAL A 694 -35.91 -0.27 11.47
CA VAL A 694 -37.08 0.19 12.23
C VAL A 694 -38.01 1.04 11.36
N GLN A 695 -37.47 1.87 10.47
CA GLN A 695 -38.28 2.78 9.67
C GLN A 695 -39.09 2.03 8.62
N ARG A 696 -38.47 1.10 7.90
CA ARG A 696 -39.19 0.31 6.89
C ARG A 696 -40.20 -0.64 7.52
N SER A 697 -39.88 -1.24 8.67
CA SER A 697 -40.86 -2.02 9.43
C SER A 697 -42.07 -1.18 9.87
N LYS A 698 -41.87 0.09 10.28
CA LYS A 698 -42.99 1.01 10.60
C LYS A 698 -43.88 1.26 9.38
N VAL A 699 -43.29 1.54 8.22
CA VAL A 699 -44.02 1.78 6.96
C VAL A 699 -44.80 0.53 6.55
N ALA A 700 -44.18 -0.65 6.62
CA ALA A 700 -44.80 -1.93 6.29
C ALA A 700 -46.02 -2.23 7.17
N LEU A 701 -45.88 -2.09 8.50
CA LEU A 701 -46.98 -2.35 9.44
C LEU A 701 -48.13 -1.36 9.27
N ASN A 702 -47.84 -0.08 9.00
CA ASN A 702 -48.86 0.92 8.71
C ASN A 702 -49.63 0.57 7.41
N PHE A 703 -48.92 0.12 6.37
CA PHE A 703 -49.54 -0.35 5.14
C PHE A 703 -50.45 -1.57 5.37
N ILE A 704 -49.95 -2.60 6.07
CA ILE A 704 -50.72 -3.82 6.39
C ILE A 704 -51.98 -3.47 7.19
N ALA A 705 -51.86 -2.64 8.23
CA ALA A 705 -52.99 -2.25 9.06
C ALA A 705 -54.07 -1.48 8.27
N ARG A 706 -53.67 -0.59 7.36
CA ARG A 706 -54.59 0.13 6.45
C ARG A 706 -55.29 -0.84 5.50
N LYS A 707 -54.56 -1.77 4.89
CA LYS A 707 -55.15 -2.76 3.97
C LYS A 707 -56.09 -3.73 4.67
N CYS A 708 -55.76 -4.23 5.87
CA CYS A 708 -56.69 -5.03 6.66
C CYS A 708 -57.95 -4.26 7.06
N HIS A 709 -57.85 -2.94 7.26
CA HIS A 709 -59.03 -2.10 7.49
C HIS A 709 -59.93 -2.01 6.25
N GLU A 710 -59.35 -1.80 5.06
CA GLU A 710 -60.06 -1.76 3.78
C GLU A 710 -60.80 -3.08 3.48
N ILE A 711 -60.20 -4.23 3.81
CA ILE A 711 -60.81 -5.57 3.64
C ILE A 711 -61.87 -5.87 4.72
N GLY A 712 -61.85 -5.15 5.84
CA GLY A 712 -62.76 -5.35 6.97
C GLY A 712 -62.28 -6.36 8.02
N ASP A 713 -61.08 -6.94 7.89
CA ASP A 713 -60.50 -7.85 8.90
C ASP A 713 -59.99 -7.06 10.12
N ARG A 714 -60.86 -6.97 11.14
CA ARG A 714 -60.56 -6.24 12.39
C ARG A 714 -59.50 -6.93 13.24
N ALA A 715 -59.40 -8.26 13.19
CA ALA A 715 -58.50 -9.03 14.05
C ALA A 715 -57.04 -8.81 13.62
N ARG A 716 -56.74 -9.01 12.34
CA ARG A 716 -55.39 -8.77 11.79
C ARG A 716 -55.00 -7.30 11.90
N ARG A 717 -55.92 -6.38 11.60
CA ARG A 717 -55.68 -4.94 11.75
C ARG A 717 -55.27 -4.55 13.16
N ASN A 718 -56.00 -5.01 14.18
CA ASN A 718 -55.69 -4.68 15.57
C ASN A 718 -54.34 -5.28 16.02
N HIS A 719 -53.99 -6.47 15.53
CA HIS A 719 -52.69 -7.09 15.78
C HIS A 719 -51.53 -6.24 15.23
N TYR A 720 -51.57 -5.90 13.93
CA TYR A 720 -50.52 -5.11 13.29
C TYR A 720 -50.48 -3.65 13.78
N ALA A 721 -51.62 -3.05 14.09
CA ALA A 721 -51.67 -1.73 14.72
C ALA A 721 -51.04 -1.73 16.12
N LYS A 722 -51.19 -2.82 16.90
CA LYS A 722 -50.51 -3.00 18.18
C LYS A 722 -48.99 -3.10 17.99
N LEU A 723 -48.52 -3.88 17.01
CA LEU A 723 -47.10 -3.98 16.67
C LEU A 723 -46.51 -2.65 16.23
N PHE A 724 -47.22 -1.90 15.37
CA PHE A 724 -46.83 -0.57 14.95
C PHE A 724 -46.70 0.38 16.16
N ARG A 725 -47.68 0.35 17.06
CA ARG A 725 -47.65 1.16 18.29
C ARG A 725 -46.43 0.82 19.15
N ILE A 726 -46.10 -0.46 19.31
CA ILE A 726 -44.93 -0.91 20.08
C ILE A 726 -43.64 -0.34 19.48
N LEU A 727 -43.46 -0.41 18.15
CA LEU A 727 -42.26 0.12 17.48
C LEU A 727 -42.15 1.65 17.59
N VAL A 728 -43.26 2.37 17.47
CA VAL A 728 -43.29 3.82 17.64
C VAL A 728 -43.01 4.23 19.09
N THR A 729 -43.47 3.46 20.09
CA THR A 729 -43.19 3.74 21.50
C THR A 729 -41.79 3.37 21.95
N LYS A 730 -41.13 2.38 21.32
CA LYS A 730 -39.75 2.01 21.61
C LYS A 730 -38.70 3.01 21.07
N THR A 731 -39.11 3.87 20.14
CA THR A 731 -38.23 4.87 19.49
C THR A 731 -38.36 6.28 20.06
N LYS A 732 -39.24 6.47 21.05
CA LYS A 732 -39.27 7.64 21.95
C LYS A 732 -38.60 7.28 23.25
#